data_AF-A0A1G8D3J1-F1
#
_entry.id   AF-A0A1G8D3J1-F1
#
_cell.length_a   1.000
_cell.length_b   1.000
_cell.length_c   1.000
_cell.angle_alpha   90.00
_cell.angle_beta   90.00
_cell.angle_gamma   90.00
#
_symmetry.space_group_name_H-M   'P 1'
#
loop_
_entity.id
_entity.type
_entity.pdbx_description
1 polymer ?
#
loop_
_entity_poly.entity_id
_entity_poly.type
_entity_poly.pdbx_seq_one_letter_code
_entity_poly.pdbx_strand_id
1 'polypeptide(L)'
;MSDLTLEVDQFLRSVEISKTDFFTTIVGAGASISSGIKSASDCIWEWKRDIYATKAISNSQLKLDDRSEQVRETIQNWLNNENSYPLLNSAEEYSFYVEKCYPIEADRQKYFKRLCEKKEPSVGYKLLCLLHESGLIKSVWTTNFDDLCRDAAIKTSNTVIDVTLDSVDRVIRPLNSSEMLLIKLHGDYKYGPLKNTDSELKTQDETFRTRLIDYLNDKHLIVSGYSGRDESIMAALKESYAKRGSGRLYWCGYGHDIPPSVRELLQVARANGRDAYYIPTDGFDKLMISLSKIVCRDDQSLLNKYAEYLKGEQETIIKSPFKIDVGNLHSIIKGNLFPIKLPQEAFQFESDLATGLQPWKSIKELVKPYNIVAVPFKGYVWALGTLTDINQCFAGQFKSSIVRVPIKGLNLWKDTAIYNLLLTALTKALASPNGLRSNGKDLIWKSATTSNRIIQNVLYSTHEAVRLSLSHDGKRHYLSLEPDFRIETADSDQRISKEIRQDVGRTYFDKLRNNFFDEYIKGWRKLLFTGKEDKFVVEYPLASASGFSFEIYRLPLFAKIFKPSSNAPLQLSADFPKQVLHFKGLQFAEPELEFSSKYPGMNVTPVDFHPMRGLTRNSPYDSGLTGVLFDNKINLAAICPSAEAQEFSNFLKLEVVKIGSNKVNEDYLIDYPGFFDAYGVSLNVPDVNSENWFTCPEPLTKQTLQETAFDLRDKVINRIDQSLKNEIKKVLVIYIPDRWLTYTSFHIENEHFDLHDYVKAYCAEHGVATQFINEDTIKSQLKCQINWWLSLSYYVKTLRTPWILQHLDKNTAFAGIGYSVRSSKEENGSIVLGCSHIYNSQGQGLKYKLSKVEDQLYWDKQERPHLSYNDAFRFGLSIKELFFTAMNELPKRVVVHKRTYYTDDEINGLKDSLLHNGVQELDLIEINFVDDIRFVATKMKDGMPVADNFAVPRGTCMQFDDYSAYLWTHGIVASVRNPNYKFYLGGKYIPGPLKITKHHGKSNIGVIANEILGLTKMNWNSFDLYSQLPATVNSSNEIARIGRLLSKREGITYDYRYFI
;
A
#
# COMPACT_ATOMS: atom_id res chain seq x y z
N MET A 1 -10.32 -31.60 -10.13
CA MET A 1 -10.76 -30.18 -10.15
C MET A 1 -10.41 -29.47 -11.46
N SER A 2 -9.39 -29.89 -12.21
CA SER A 2 -8.91 -29.22 -13.44
C SER A 2 -9.82 -29.30 -14.68
N ASP A 3 -10.90 -30.08 -14.66
CA ASP A 3 -11.69 -30.35 -15.87
C ASP A 3 -12.75 -29.26 -16.15
N LEU A 4 -13.39 -28.69 -15.12
CA LEU A 4 -14.52 -27.76 -15.27
C LEU A 4 -14.15 -26.28 -15.39
N THR A 5 -12.89 -25.92 -15.13
CA THR A 5 -12.45 -24.52 -15.03
C THR A 5 -11.73 -24.08 -16.30
N LEU A 6 -12.00 -22.85 -16.75
CA LEU A 6 -11.28 -22.18 -17.83
C LEU A 6 -10.73 -20.87 -17.28
N GLU A 7 -9.42 -20.66 -17.39
CA GLU A 7 -8.79 -19.42 -16.91
C GLU A 7 -9.26 -18.20 -17.72
N VAL A 8 -9.23 -17.02 -17.12
CA VAL A 8 -9.77 -15.79 -17.75
C VAL A 8 -9.12 -15.53 -19.11
N ASP A 9 -7.80 -15.67 -19.22
CA ASP A 9 -7.09 -15.43 -20.48
C ASP A 9 -7.49 -16.43 -21.59
N GLN A 10 -7.76 -17.69 -21.22
CA GLN A 10 -8.27 -18.72 -22.11
C GLN A 10 -9.71 -18.44 -22.54
N PHE A 11 -10.56 -18.03 -21.59
CA PHE A 11 -11.93 -17.59 -21.86
C PHE A 11 -11.96 -16.42 -22.83
N LEU A 12 -11.12 -15.41 -22.62
CA LEU A 12 -11.02 -14.25 -23.49
C LEU A 12 -10.66 -14.62 -24.94
N ARG A 13 -9.67 -15.51 -25.14
CA ARG A 13 -9.33 -16.04 -26.47
C ARG A 13 -10.46 -16.88 -27.07
N SER A 14 -11.21 -17.63 -26.24
CA SER A 14 -12.38 -18.38 -26.70
C SER A 14 -13.49 -17.45 -27.21
N VAL A 15 -13.74 -16.32 -26.55
CA VAL A 15 -14.73 -15.33 -27.00
C VAL A 15 -14.24 -14.61 -28.25
N GLU A 16 -12.95 -14.29 -28.34
CA GLU A 16 -12.36 -13.66 -29.52
C GLU A 16 -12.57 -14.48 -30.80
N ILE A 17 -12.35 -15.79 -30.73
CA ILE A 17 -12.56 -16.71 -31.86
C ILE A 17 -14.05 -16.81 -32.23
N SER A 18 -14.93 -16.80 -31.23
CA SER A 18 -16.39 -16.90 -31.40
C SER A 18 -17.08 -15.54 -31.53
N LYS A 19 -16.37 -14.44 -31.82
CA LYS A 19 -16.96 -13.08 -31.78
C LYS A 19 -18.06 -12.82 -32.80
N THR A 20 -18.20 -13.68 -33.82
CA THR A 20 -19.30 -13.65 -34.81
C THR A 20 -20.52 -14.44 -34.37
N ASP A 21 -20.42 -15.23 -33.30
CA ASP A 21 -21.51 -16.02 -32.72
C ASP A 21 -22.39 -15.13 -31.82
N PHE A 22 -23.58 -15.60 -31.47
CA PHE A 22 -24.51 -14.85 -30.64
C PHE A 22 -24.38 -15.19 -29.16
N PHE A 23 -24.15 -14.16 -28.35
CA PHE A 23 -24.09 -14.26 -26.90
C PHE A 23 -25.33 -13.66 -26.25
N THR A 24 -25.69 -14.25 -25.12
CA THR A 24 -26.67 -13.75 -24.16
C THR A 24 -25.99 -13.65 -22.81
N THR A 25 -26.39 -12.66 -22.01
CA THR A 25 -25.80 -12.45 -20.67
C THR A 25 -26.85 -12.58 -19.59
N ILE A 26 -26.53 -13.29 -18.51
CA ILE A 26 -27.26 -13.19 -17.24
C ILE A 26 -26.43 -12.35 -16.27
N VAL A 27 -27.03 -11.26 -15.77
CA VAL A 27 -26.42 -10.33 -14.82
C VAL A 27 -27.16 -10.38 -13.48
N GLY A 28 -26.45 -10.72 -12.41
CA GLY A 28 -27.01 -10.74 -11.04
C GLY A 28 -26.49 -9.62 -10.14
N ALA A 29 -26.90 -9.66 -8.85
CA ALA A 29 -26.69 -8.56 -7.90
C ALA A 29 -25.22 -8.24 -7.64
N GLY A 30 -24.31 -9.19 -7.89
CA GLY A 30 -22.87 -8.99 -7.80
C GLY A 30 -22.33 -7.98 -8.83
N ALA A 31 -23.02 -7.77 -9.95
CA ALA A 31 -22.62 -6.76 -10.94
C ALA A 31 -22.87 -5.33 -10.45
N SER A 32 -23.85 -5.14 -9.55
CA SER A 32 -24.24 -3.83 -9.03
C SER A 32 -23.36 -3.36 -7.86
N ILE A 33 -22.44 -4.19 -7.33
CA ILE A 33 -21.54 -3.86 -6.20
C ILE A 33 -20.72 -2.62 -6.51
N SER A 34 -20.09 -2.59 -7.69
CA SER A 34 -19.33 -1.43 -8.16
C SER A 34 -20.19 -0.22 -8.50
N SER A 35 -21.51 -0.30 -8.40
CA SER A 35 -22.44 0.84 -8.45
C SER A 35 -22.92 1.28 -7.05
N GLY A 36 -22.39 0.65 -5.99
CA GLY A 36 -22.74 0.94 -4.60
C GLY A 36 -24.05 0.29 -4.14
N ILE A 37 -24.46 -0.82 -4.77
CA ILE A 37 -25.62 -1.63 -4.38
C ILE A 37 -25.11 -2.92 -3.70
N LYS A 38 -25.73 -3.31 -2.58
CA LYS A 38 -25.37 -4.51 -1.82
C LYS A 38 -25.66 -5.78 -2.62
N SER A 39 -24.82 -6.79 -2.48
CA SER A 39 -25.12 -8.12 -3.03
C SER A 39 -26.25 -8.81 -2.23
N ALA A 40 -26.86 -9.85 -2.79
CA ALA A 40 -27.86 -10.64 -2.08
C ALA A 40 -27.31 -11.25 -0.77
N SER A 41 -26.05 -11.70 -0.78
CA SER A 41 -25.35 -12.23 0.40
C SER A 41 -25.18 -11.15 1.48
N ASP A 42 -24.85 -9.93 1.07
CA ASP A 42 -24.71 -8.81 2.00
C ASP A 42 -26.03 -8.41 2.63
N CYS A 43 -27.11 -8.41 1.85
CA CYS A 43 -28.47 -8.21 2.37
C CYS A 43 -28.85 -9.29 3.39
N ILE A 44 -28.55 -10.57 3.13
CA ILE A 44 -28.80 -11.66 4.09
C ILE A 44 -28.08 -11.40 5.42
N TRP A 45 -26.81 -11.02 5.38
CA TRP A 45 -26.04 -10.75 6.60
C TRP A 45 -26.53 -9.51 7.35
N GLU A 46 -26.94 -8.47 6.64
CA GLU A 46 -27.61 -7.30 7.21
C GLU A 46 -28.88 -7.70 7.96
N TRP A 47 -29.75 -8.49 7.34
CA TRP A 47 -31.00 -8.97 7.96
C TRP A 47 -30.72 -9.88 9.16
N LYS A 48 -29.74 -10.79 9.06
CA LYS A 48 -29.31 -11.63 10.18
C LYS A 48 -28.81 -10.79 11.36
N ARG A 49 -27.99 -9.77 11.09
CA ARG A 49 -27.48 -8.82 12.09
C ARG A 49 -28.63 -8.06 12.74
N ASP A 50 -29.57 -7.55 11.98
CA ASP A 50 -30.69 -6.76 12.52
C ASP A 50 -31.63 -7.64 13.37
N ILE A 51 -31.88 -8.89 12.96
CA ILE A 51 -32.61 -9.88 13.77
C ILE A 51 -31.86 -10.19 15.07
N TYR A 52 -30.55 -10.45 14.99
CA TYR A 52 -29.71 -10.73 16.16
C TYR A 52 -29.67 -9.53 17.12
N ALA A 53 -29.43 -8.32 16.61
CA ALA A 53 -29.34 -7.10 17.40
C ALA A 53 -30.65 -6.77 18.13
N THR A 54 -31.81 -7.09 17.52
CA THR A 54 -33.12 -6.83 18.12
C THR A 54 -33.60 -7.92 19.08
N LYS A 55 -33.14 -9.17 18.93
CA LYS A 55 -33.60 -10.30 19.76
C LYS A 55 -32.61 -10.78 20.82
N ALA A 56 -31.31 -10.78 20.52
CA ALA A 56 -30.29 -11.36 21.40
C ALA A 56 -29.71 -10.34 22.39
N ILE A 57 -29.66 -9.05 22.04
CA ILE A 57 -29.03 -8.01 22.86
C ILE A 57 -30.11 -7.11 23.44
N SER A 58 -30.53 -7.39 24.68
CA SER A 58 -31.55 -6.63 25.43
C SER A 58 -31.01 -5.29 25.99
N ASN A 59 -30.34 -4.47 25.18
CA ASN A 59 -30.22 -3.00 25.35
C ASN A 59 -29.25 -2.42 24.30
N SER A 60 -29.71 -1.32 23.71
CA SER A 60 -29.14 -0.51 22.65
C SER A 60 -27.67 -0.10 22.84
N GLN A 61 -26.85 -0.25 21.79
CA GLN A 61 -25.76 0.64 21.30
C GLN A 61 -24.54 -0.08 20.68
N LEU A 62 -24.47 -1.41 20.71
CA LEU A 62 -23.37 -2.14 20.07
C LEU A 62 -23.51 -2.11 18.53
N LYS A 63 -22.64 -1.35 17.86
CA LYS A 63 -22.55 -1.34 16.40
C LYS A 63 -21.81 -2.59 15.93
N LEU A 64 -22.54 -3.65 15.63
CA LEU A 64 -22.00 -4.89 15.07
C LEU A 64 -21.64 -4.71 13.60
N ASP A 65 -20.41 -5.04 13.25
CA ASP A 65 -19.94 -5.04 11.86
C ASP A 65 -20.20 -6.41 11.23
N ASP A 66 -21.30 -6.56 10.49
CA ASP A 66 -21.67 -7.77 9.76
C ASP A 66 -20.74 -8.10 8.58
N ARG A 67 -19.65 -7.34 8.35
CA ARG A 67 -18.57 -7.69 7.42
C ARG A 67 -17.41 -8.42 8.09
N SER A 68 -17.33 -8.36 9.42
CA SER A 68 -16.38 -9.15 10.20
C SER A 68 -16.77 -10.63 10.19
N GLU A 69 -15.84 -11.49 9.79
CA GLU A 69 -16.05 -12.94 9.75
C GLU A 69 -16.43 -13.50 11.13
N GLN A 70 -15.80 -12.99 12.19
CA GLN A 70 -16.16 -13.35 13.57
C GLN A 70 -17.60 -12.93 13.91
N VAL A 71 -18.04 -11.74 13.46
CA VAL A 71 -19.41 -11.28 13.76
C VAL A 71 -20.42 -12.18 13.06
N ARG A 72 -20.11 -12.55 11.81
CA ARG A 72 -20.90 -13.50 11.04
C ARG A 72 -20.98 -14.86 11.72
N GLU A 73 -19.87 -15.40 12.20
CA GLU A 73 -19.83 -16.66 12.95
C GLU A 73 -20.68 -16.60 14.23
N THR A 74 -20.52 -15.54 15.05
CA THR A 74 -21.29 -15.35 16.29
C THR A 74 -22.79 -15.29 16.01
N ILE A 75 -23.20 -14.47 15.05
CA ILE A 75 -24.60 -14.34 14.65
C ILE A 75 -25.13 -15.69 14.17
N GLN A 76 -24.37 -16.40 13.33
CA GLN A 76 -24.80 -17.70 12.80
C GLN A 76 -24.92 -18.76 13.89
N ASN A 77 -23.99 -18.81 14.85
CA ASN A 77 -24.06 -19.75 15.96
C ASN A 77 -25.30 -19.49 16.83
N TRP A 78 -25.63 -18.23 17.08
CA TRP A 78 -26.87 -17.88 17.76
C TRP A 78 -28.11 -18.31 16.95
N LEU A 79 -28.15 -18.01 15.65
CA LEU A 79 -29.25 -18.41 14.77
C LEU A 79 -29.46 -19.93 14.75
N ASN A 80 -28.36 -20.70 14.72
CA ASN A 80 -28.41 -22.17 14.78
C ASN A 80 -29.00 -22.67 16.11
N ASN A 81 -28.65 -22.05 17.23
CA ASN A 81 -29.13 -22.46 18.56
C ASN A 81 -30.63 -22.19 18.79
N GLU A 82 -31.19 -21.20 18.12
CA GLU A 82 -32.62 -20.85 18.21
C GLU A 82 -33.53 -21.85 17.47
N ASN A 83 -32.98 -22.84 16.75
CA ASN A 83 -33.67 -23.95 16.06
C ASN A 83 -34.84 -23.56 15.11
N SER A 84 -34.94 -22.28 14.73
CA SER A 84 -36.04 -21.73 13.92
C SER A 84 -35.56 -20.95 12.70
N TYR A 85 -34.24 -20.91 12.46
CA TYR A 85 -33.60 -20.20 11.35
C TYR A 85 -32.88 -21.19 10.41
N PRO A 86 -32.78 -20.88 9.11
CA PRO A 86 -32.04 -21.70 8.16
C PRO A 86 -30.56 -21.83 8.51
N LEU A 87 -29.98 -22.99 8.19
CA LEU A 87 -28.54 -23.24 8.30
C LEU A 87 -27.75 -22.31 7.36
N LEU A 88 -26.50 -22.05 7.72
CA LEU A 88 -25.59 -21.24 6.90
C LEU A 88 -25.50 -21.78 5.48
N ASN A 89 -25.62 -20.89 4.49
CA ASN A 89 -25.57 -21.19 3.05
C ASN A 89 -26.74 -22.03 2.50
N SER A 90 -27.83 -22.21 3.24
CA SER A 90 -29.03 -22.84 2.66
C SER A 90 -29.62 -21.97 1.53
N ALA A 91 -30.35 -22.60 0.61
CA ALA A 91 -30.94 -21.91 -0.53
C ALA A 91 -32.05 -20.94 -0.11
N GLU A 92 -32.73 -21.26 0.99
CA GLU A 92 -33.87 -20.55 1.55
C GLU A 92 -33.47 -19.30 2.36
N GLU A 93 -32.17 -19.10 2.66
CA GLU A 93 -31.71 -17.98 3.48
C GLU A 93 -32.25 -16.62 2.99
N TYR A 94 -32.18 -16.38 1.67
CA TYR A 94 -32.60 -15.09 1.10
C TYR A 94 -34.07 -14.79 1.40
N SER A 95 -34.96 -15.68 0.97
CA SER A 95 -36.41 -15.52 1.12
C SER A 95 -36.82 -15.50 2.60
N PHE A 96 -36.24 -16.40 3.39
CA PHE A 96 -36.55 -16.51 4.80
C PHE A 96 -36.16 -15.23 5.56
N TYR A 97 -34.92 -14.76 5.41
CA TYR A 97 -34.44 -13.61 6.20
C TYR A 97 -35.06 -12.29 5.75
N VAL A 98 -35.35 -12.09 4.46
CA VAL A 98 -36.05 -10.87 4.01
C VAL A 98 -37.47 -10.80 4.56
N GLU A 99 -38.19 -11.92 4.57
CA GLU A 99 -39.56 -12.00 5.11
C GLU A 99 -39.56 -11.88 6.63
N LYS A 100 -38.60 -12.54 7.31
CA LYS A 100 -38.47 -12.49 8.76
C LYS A 100 -38.09 -11.09 9.27
N CYS A 101 -37.21 -10.40 8.55
CA CYS A 101 -36.78 -9.04 8.88
C CYS A 101 -37.86 -8.01 8.52
N TYR A 102 -38.55 -8.19 7.38
CA TYR A 102 -39.58 -7.29 6.88
C TYR A 102 -40.85 -8.06 6.49
N PRO A 103 -41.76 -8.36 7.43
CA PRO A 103 -42.98 -9.13 7.15
C PRO A 103 -43.97 -8.38 6.25
N ILE A 104 -43.97 -7.05 6.27
CA ILE A 104 -44.87 -6.20 5.48
C ILE A 104 -44.28 -5.98 4.07
N GLU A 105 -45.04 -6.34 3.03
CA GLU A 105 -44.61 -6.22 1.62
C GLU A 105 -44.21 -4.80 1.23
N ALA A 106 -45.00 -3.80 1.63
CA ALA A 106 -44.70 -2.40 1.36
C ALA A 106 -43.35 -1.95 1.96
N ASP A 107 -42.90 -2.55 3.06
CA ASP A 107 -41.61 -2.22 3.67
C ASP A 107 -40.45 -2.91 2.96
N ARG A 108 -40.64 -4.12 2.43
CA ARG A 108 -39.69 -4.76 1.50
C ARG A 108 -39.48 -3.92 0.24
N GLN A 109 -40.57 -3.45 -0.37
CA GLN A 109 -40.50 -2.55 -1.53
C GLN A 109 -39.74 -1.25 -1.20
N LYS A 110 -40.02 -0.62 -0.04
CA LYS A 110 -39.27 0.56 0.42
C LYS A 110 -37.79 0.27 0.65
N TYR A 111 -37.45 -0.90 1.20
CA TYR A 111 -36.05 -1.32 1.42
C TYR A 111 -35.28 -1.38 0.11
N PHE A 112 -35.78 -2.12 -0.89
CA PHE A 112 -35.11 -2.23 -2.20
C PHE A 112 -35.10 -0.92 -2.97
N LYS A 113 -36.17 -0.12 -2.87
CA LYS A 113 -36.20 1.24 -3.42
C LYS A 113 -35.07 2.08 -2.85
N ARG A 114 -34.90 2.15 -1.52
CA ARG A 114 -33.81 2.89 -0.87
C ARG A 114 -32.43 2.35 -1.25
N LEU A 115 -32.32 1.04 -1.45
CA LEU A 115 -31.06 0.40 -1.84
C LEU A 115 -30.61 0.82 -3.25
N CYS A 116 -31.56 0.96 -4.18
CA CYS A 116 -31.31 1.27 -5.58
C CYS A 116 -31.40 2.76 -5.93
N GLU A 117 -31.94 3.61 -5.03
CA GLU A 117 -32.11 5.05 -5.26
C GLU A 117 -30.77 5.80 -5.42
N LYS A 118 -30.72 6.71 -6.40
CA LYS A 118 -29.57 7.59 -6.69
C LYS A 118 -28.26 6.83 -6.97
N LYS A 119 -28.37 5.61 -7.52
CA LYS A 119 -27.24 4.81 -7.97
C LYS A 119 -27.01 5.04 -9.45
N GLU A 120 -25.74 5.01 -9.84
CA GLU A 120 -25.29 5.29 -11.20
C GLU A 120 -24.61 4.03 -11.76
N PRO A 121 -24.84 3.68 -13.04
CA PRO A 121 -24.24 2.48 -13.62
C PRO A 121 -22.73 2.60 -13.66
N SER A 122 -22.06 1.57 -13.12
CA SER A 122 -20.62 1.38 -13.25
C SER A 122 -20.21 1.19 -14.72
N VAL A 123 -18.90 1.29 -14.96
CA VAL A 123 -18.33 1.15 -16.31
C VAL A 123 -18.65 -0.20 -16.96
N GLY A 124 -18.80 -1.27 -16.17
CA GLY A 124 -19.15 -2.59 -16.68
C GLY A 124 -20.47 -2.59 -17.45
N TYR A 125 -21.47 -1.84 -16.99
CA TYR A 125 -22.77 -1.74 -17.69
C TYR A 125 -22.65 -0.95 -19.00
N LYS A 126 -21.83 0.10 -19.06
CA LYS A 126 -21.58 0.86 -20.31
C LYS A 126 -20.85 -0.01 -21.34
N LEU A 127 -19.86 -0.78 -20.88
CA LEU A 127 -19.12 -1.74 -21.70
C LEU A 127 -19.98 -2.92 -22.14
N LEU A 128 -20.95 -3.36 -21.33
CA LEU A 128 -21.95 -4.34 -21.74
C LEU A 128 -22.79 -3.82 -22.92
N CYS A 129 -23.15 -2.53 -22.92
CA CYS A 129 -23.80 -1.90 -24.07
C CYS A 129 -22.87 -1.81 -25.28
N LEU A 130 -21.57 -1.54 -25.09
CA LEU A 130 -20.60 -1.57 -26.19
C LEU A 130 -20.48 -2.95 -26.84
N LEU A 131 -20.52 -4.02 -26.04
CA LEU A 131 -20.54 -5.40 -26.55
C LEU A 131 -21.86 -5.74 -27.28
N HIS A 132 -22.95 -5.05 -26.97
CA HIS A 132 -24.17 -5.12 -27.78
C HIS A 132 -23.99 -4.38 -29.12
N GLU A 133 -23.43 -3.17 -29.11
CA GLU A 133 -23.12 -2.38 -30.31
C GLU A 133 -22.16 -3.12 -31.26
N SER A 134 -21.20 -3.89 -30.73
CA SER A 134 -20.29 -4.73 -31.53
C SER A 134 -21.01 -5.93 -32.18
N GLY A 135 -22.27 -6.17 -31.83
CA GLY A 135 -23.08 -7.27 -32.32
C GLY A 135 -22.92 -8.58 -31.54
N LEU A 136 -22.07 -8.65 -30.52
CA LEU A 136 -21.78 -9.86 -29.75
C LEU A 136 -22.95 -10.23 -28.84
N ILE A 137 -23.43 -9.28 -28.02
CA ILE A 137 -24.49 -9.51 -27.04
C ILE A 137 -25.85 -9.13 -27.62
N LYS A 138 -26.78 -10.09 -27.66
CA LYS A 138 -28.13 -9.88 -28.22
C LYS A 138 -29.21 -9.62 -27.17
N SER A 139 -29.04 -10.17 -25.97
CA SER A 139 -30.00 -9.96 -24.87
C SER A 139 -29.31 -10.01 -23.52
N VAL A 140 -29.85 -9.25 -22.57
CA VAL A 140 -29.43 -9.23 -21.17
C VAL A 140 -30.61 -9.65 -20.31
N TRP A 141 -30.39 -10.69 -19.53
CA TRP A 141 -31.32 -11.22 -18.56
C TRP A 141 -30.80 -10.85 -17.19
N THR A 142 -31.65 -10.36 -16.30
CA THR A 142 -31.21 -9.94 -14.97
C THR A 142 -32.17 -10.35 -13.88
N THR A 143 -31.59 -10.72 -12.74
CA THR A 143 -32.31 -10.94 -11.48
C THR A 143 -32.31 -9.70 -10.58
N ASN A 144 -31.72 -8.60 -11.06
CA ASN A 144 -31.62 -7.37 -10.30
C ASN A 144 -32.91 -6.56 -10.40
N PHE A 145 -33.22 -5.87 -9.30
CA PHE A 145 -34.33 -4.92 -9.23
C PHE A 145 -33.94 -3.51 -9.68
N ASP A 146 -32.64 -3.23 -9.84
CA ASP A 146 -32.14 -1.91 -10.24
C ASP A 146 -32.34 -1.61 -11.74
N ASP A 147 -32.17 -0.34 -12.11
CA ASP A 147 -32.26 0.14 -13.49
C ASP A 147 -30.90 0.38 -14.14
N LEU A 148 -29.79 -0.08 -13.52
CA LEU A 148 -28.44 0.32 -13.94
C LEU A 148 -28.15 -0.06 -15.39
N CYS A 149 -28.58 -1.24 -15.83
CA CYS A 149 -28.40 -1.67 -17.21
C CYS A 149 -29.21 -0.82 -18.21
N ARG A 150 -30.43 -0.43 -17.82
CA ARG A 150 -31.30 0.44 -18.63
C ARG A 150 -30.71 1.84 -18.72
N ASP A 151 -30.31 2.40 -17.58
CA ASP A 151 -29.71 3.73 -17.49
C ASP A 151 -28.39 3.79 -18.26
N ALA A 152 -27.59 2.73 -18.23
CA ALA A 152 -26.38 2.61 -19.04
C ALA A 152 -26.69 2.64 -20.53
N ALA A 153 -27.66 1.82 -20.99
CA ALA A 153 -28.06 1.78 -22.39
C ALA A 153 -28.55 3.15 -22.89
N ILE A 154 -29.33 3.88 -22.08
CA ILE A 154 -29.77 5.24 -22.41
C ILE A 154 -28.57 6.18 -22.52
N LYS A 155 -27.63 6.13 -21.57
CA LYS A 155 -26.42 6.99 -21.56
C LYS A 155 -25.48 6.70 -22.72
N THR A 156 -25.41 5.45 -23.19
CA THR A 156 -24.63 5.05 -24.36
C THR A 156 -25.42 5.13 -25.66
N SER A 157 -26.59 5.81 -25.68
CA SER A 157 -27.45 5.97 -26.86
C SER A 157 -27.90 4.66 -27.52
N ASN A 158 -27.98 3.58 -26.74
CA ASN A 158 -28.54 2.30 -27.17
C ASN A 158 -30.06 2.29 -26.98
N THR A 159 -30.79 1.75 -27.96
CA THR A 159 -32.24 1.55 -27.83
C THR A 159 -32.49 0.31 -26.98
N VAL A 160 -33.02 0.49 -25.77
CA VAL A 160 -33.31 -0.61 -24.85
C VAL A 160 -34.80 -0.92 -24.76
N ILE A 161 -35.12 -2.21 -24.74
CA ILE A 161 -36.47 -2.73 -24.58
C ILE A 161 -36.54 -3.44 -23.25
N ASP A 162 -37.14 -2.75 -22.28
CA ASP A 162 -37.31 -3.24 -20.93
C ASP A 162 -38.54 -4.16 -20.85
N VAL A 163 -38.32 -5.42 -20.46
CA VAL A 163 -39.34 -6.47 -20.35
C VAL A 163 -39.41 -6.94 -18.90
N THR A 164 -40.52 -6.65 -18.23
CA THR A 164 -40.79 -7.02 -16.83
C THR A 164 -41.91 -8.06 -16.72
N LEU A 165 -42.21 -8.50 -15.50
CA LEU A 165 -43.32 -9.44 -15.23
C LEU A 165 -44.70 -8.90 -15.64
N ASP A 166 -44.86 -7.58 -15.76
CA ASP A 166 -46.11 -6.96 -16.24
C ASP A 166 -46.20 -6.89 -17.78
N SER A 167 -45.12 -7.25 -18.49
CA SER A 167 -45.03 -7.14 -19.95
C SER A 167 -44.38 -8.36 -20.61
N VAL A 168 -44.60 -9.55 -20.04
CA VAL A 168 -43.90 -10.79 -20.42
C VAL A 168 -43.95 -11.08 -21.92
N ASP A 169 -45.07 -10.80 -22.58
CA ASP A 169 -45.29 -11.06 -24.01
C ASP A 169 -44.30 -10.31 -24.92
N ARG A 170 -43.71 -9.21 -24.46
CA ARG A 170 -42.72 -8.43 -25.24
C ARG A 170 -41.41 -9.20 -25.50
N VAL A 171 -41.17 -10.30 -24.77
CA VAL A 171 -40.03 -11.20 -25.03
C VAL A 171 -40.21 -12.00 -26.34
N ILE A 172 -41.45 -12.17 -26.80
CA ILE A 172 -41.80 -12.91 -28.02
C ILE A 172 -41.75 -11.92 -29.20
N ARG A 173 -40.55 -11.72 -29.73
CA ARG A 173 -40.33 -10.85 -30.89
C ARG A 173 -39.17 -11.32 -31.78
N PRO A 174 -39.10 -10.86 -33.05
CA PRO A 174 -37.94 -11.07 -33.90
C PRO A 174 -36.67 -10.50 -33.25
N LEU A 175 -35.55 -11.21 -33.38
CA LEU A 175 -34.24 -10.71 -32.95
C LEU A 175 -33.87 -9.49 -33.81
N ASN A 176 -33.69 -8.34 -33.16
CA ASN A 176 -33.23 -7.12 -33.80
C ASN A 176 -31.88 -6.72 -33.21
N SER A 177 -30.88 -6.49 -34.06
CA SER A 177 -29.55 -6.04 -33.59
C SER A 177 -29.49 -4.53 -33.34
N SER A 178 -30.53 -3.76 -33.68
CA SER A 178 -30.61 -2.34 -33.35
C SER A 178 -31.30 -2.05 -32.00
N GLU A 179 -31.80 -3.08 -31.32
CA GLU A 179 -32.47 -2.98 -30.02
C GLU A 179 -31.87 -3.96 -29.02
N MET A 180 -31.50 -3.46 -27.84
CA MET A 180 -31.01 -4.26 -26.73
C MET A 180 -32.21 -4.76 -25.91
N LEU A 181 -32.41 -6.08 -25.87
CA LEU A 181 -33.48 -6.68 -25.07
C LEU A 181 -33.00 -6.86 -23.62
N LEU A 182 -33.66 -6.20 -22.67
CA LEU A 182 -33.42 -6.31 -21.23
C LEU A 182 -34.60 -7.01 -20.56
N ILE A 183 -34.37 -8.22 -20.01
CA ILE A 183 -35.41 -9.05 -19.38
C ILE A 183 -35.17 -9.10 -17.87
N LYS A 184 -36.11 -8.56 -17.07
CA LYS A 184 -36.06 -8.58 -15.60
C LYS A 184 -36.83 -9.78 -15.03
N LEU A 185 -36.09 -10.84 -14.71
CA LEU A 185 -36.64 -12.14 -14.29
C LEU A 185 -37.40 -12.12 -12.94
N HIS A 186 -37.07 -11.19 -12.04
CA HIS A 186 -37.67 -11.09 -10.70
C HIS A 186 -38.66 -9.91 -10.56
N GLY A 187 -38.89 -9.14 -11.62
CA GLY A 187 -39.69 -7.92 -11.60
C GLY A 187 -38.90 -6.64 -11.33
N ASP A 188 -39.62 -5.53 -11.13
CA ASP A 188 -39.09 -4.19 -10.91
C ASP A 188 -39.71 -3.59 -9.63
N TYR A 189 -38.92 -2.92 -8.78
CA TYR A 189 -39.47 -2.32 -7.56
C TYR A 189 -40.37 -1.11 -7.84
N LYS A 190 -40.31 -0.53 -9.05
CA LYS A 190 -41.10 0.63 -9.47
C LYS A 190 -42.49 0.25 -9.99
N TYR A 191 -42.64 -0.95 -10.56
CA TYR A 191 -43.85 -1.40 -11.25
C TYR A 191 -44.07 -2.91 -11.04
N GLY A 192 -45.18 -3.27 -10.40
CA GLY A 192 -45.64 -4.66 -10.31
C GLY A 192 -45.16 -5.44 -9.07
N PRO A 193 -45.55 -6.72 -8.96
CA PRO A 193 -45.18 -7.61 -7.85
C PRO A 193 -43.70 -7.99 -7.92
N LEU A 194 -43.00 -7.91 -6.78
CA LEU A 194 -41.61 -8.36 -6.65
C LEU A 194 -41.56 -9.82 -6.20
N LYS A 195 -40.70 -10.65 -6.82
CA LYS A 195 -40.44 -12.01 -6.30
C LYS A 195 -39.34 -11.99 -5.22
N ASN A 196 -39.73 -12.03 -3.95
CA ASN A 196 -38.82 -12.03 -2.79
C ASN A 196 -39.06 -13.17 -1.79
N THR A 197 -40.22 -13.83 -1.83
CA THR A 197 -40.60 -14.93 -0.90
C THR A 197 -40.45 -16.30 -1.55
N ASP A 198 -40.41 -17.37 -0.74
CA ASP A 198 -40.35 -18.75 -1.26
C ASP A 198 -41.56 -19.10 -2.12
N SER A 199 -42.76 -18.62 -1.78
CA SER A 199 -43.95 -18.81 -2.62
C SER A 199 -43.82 -18.15 -3.99
N GLU A 200 -43.13 -17.01 -4.07
CA GLU A 200 -42.93 -16.24 -5.30
C GLU A 200 -41.79 -16.79 -6.18
N LEU A 201 -40.73 -17.32 -5.56
CA LEU A 201 -39.53 -17.86 -6.24
C LEU A 201 -39.66 -19.34 -6.63
N LYS A 202 -40.68 -20.06 -6.14
CA LYS A 202 -40.92 -21.48 -6.45
C LYS A 202 -41.12 -21.78 -7.94
N THR A 203 -41.74 -20.86 -8.68
CA THR A 203 -42.00 -21.03 -10.11
C THR A 203 -41.67 -19.74 -10.87
N GLN A 204 -40.91 -19.87 -11.95
CA GLN A 204 -40.69 -18.75 -12.87
C GLN A 204 -41.92 -18.60 -13.79
N ASP A 205 -42.18 -17.39 -14.26
CA ASP A 205 -43.19 -17.15 -15.31
C ASP A 205 -42.95 -18.10 -16.51
N GLU A 206 -44.02 -18.76 -16.97
CA GLU A 206 -43.93 -19.82 -17.99
C GLU A 206 -43.41 -19.28 -19.32
N THR A 207 -43.78 -18.05 -19.69
CA THR A 207 -43.31 -17.38 -20.91
C THR A 207 -41.82 -17.10 -20.84
N PHE A 208 -41.35 -16.48 -19.75
CA PHE A 208 -39.93 -16.23 -19.54
C PHE A 208 -39.11 -17.52 -19.48
N ARG A 209 -39.60 -18.53 -18.76
CA ARG A 209 -38.93 -19.84 -18.64
C ARG A 209 -38.76 -20.49 -20.01
N THR A 210 -39.86 -20.62 -20.76
CA THR A 210 -39.86 -21.23 -22.10
C THR A 210 -38.89 -20.48 -23.00
N ARG A 211 -38.96 -19.15 -22.99
CA ARG A 211 -38.12 -18.35 -23.87
C ARG A 211 -36.64 -18.41 -23.52
N LEU A 212 -36.29 -18.46 -22.24
CA LEU A 212 -34.91 -18.64 -21.80
C LEU A 212 -34.37 -19.99 -22.28
N ILE A 213 -35.15 -21.07 -22.13
CA ILE A 213 -34.75 -22.41 -22.56
C ILE A 213 -34.48 -22.46 -24.07
N ASP A 214 -35.37 -21.87 -24.87
CA ASP A 214 -35.23 -21.79 -26.33
C ASP A 214 -33.99 -20.98 -26.74
N TYR A 215 -33.77 -19.81 -26.13
CA TYR A 215 -32.66 -18.92 -26.47
C TYR A 215 -31.30 -19.60 -26.27
N LEU A 216 -31.18 -20.37 -25.19
CA LEU A 216 -29.93 -20.98 -24.78
C LEU A 216 -29.59 -22.26 -25.55
N ASN A 217 -30.45 -22.73 -26.44
CA ASN A 217 -30.18 -23.93 -27.23
C ASN A 217 -29.06 -23.71 -28.26
N ASP A 218 -29.06 -22.55 -28.93
CA ASP A 218 -28.13 -22.20 -30.01
C ASP A 218 -27.20 -21.01 -29.70
N LYS A 219 -27.46 -20.24 -28.63
CA LYS A 219 -26.65 -19.07 -28.23
C LYS A 219 -25.70 -19.40 -27.08
N HIS A 220 -24.55 -18.75 -27.06
CA HIS A 220 -23.64 -18.83 -25.92
C HIS A 220 -24.15 -17.97 -24.76
N LEU A 221 -23.94 -18.43 -23.53
CA LEU A 221 -24.36 -17.75 -22.31
C LEU A 221 -23.14 -17.33 -21.51
N ILE A 222 -23.08 -16.05 -21.15
CA ILE A 222 -22.15 -15.52 -20.15
C ILE A 222 -22.98 -15.19 -18.90
N VAL A 223 -22.68 -15.82 -17.77
CA VAL A 223 -23.29 -15.50 -16.48
C VAL A 223 -22.29 -14.70 -15.66
N SER A 224 -22.66 -13.53 -15.15
CA SER A 224 -21.79 -12.72 -14.29
C SER A 224 -22.58 -12.05 -13.15
N GLY A 225 -21.99 -12.00 -11.96
CA GLY A 225 -22.61 -11.39 -10.78
C GLY A 225 -23.82 -12.15 -10.21
N TYR A 226 -24.16 -13.32 -10.76
CA TYR A 226 -25.26 -14.15 -10.28
C TYR A 226 -24.72 -15.37 -9.51
N SER A 227 -25.29 -15.63 -8.32
CA SER A 227 -24.79 -16.68 -7.41
C SER A 227 -25.35 -18.08 -7.69
N GLY A 228 -26.37 -18.21 -8.53
CA GLY A 228 -27.03 -19.50 -8.78
C GLY A 228 -27.85 -20.04 -7.61
N ARG A 229 -28.39 -19.15 -6.76
CA ARG A 229 -29.21 -19.52 -5.58
C ARG A 229 -30.71 -19.67 -5.90
N ASP A 230 -31.22 -19.05 -6.97
CA ASP A 230 -32.63 -19.18 -7.35
C ASP A 230 -32.88 -20.53 -8.01
N GLU A 231 -33.69 -21.38 -7.36
CA GLU A 231 -34.01 -22.72 -7.86
C GLU A 231 -34.77 -22.71 -9.18
N SER A 232 -35.68 -21.75 -9.39
CA SER A 232 -36.52 -21.68 -10.60
C SER A 232 -35.68 -21.38 -11.85
N ILE A 233 -34.73 -20.45 -11.73
CA ILE A 233 -33.80 -20.08 -12.80
C ILE A 233 -32.79 -21.22 -13.02
N MET A 234 -32.22 -21.77 -11.94
CA MET A 234 -31.28 -22.89 -12.07
C MET A 234 -31.93 -24.12 -12.68
N ALA A 235 -33.20 -24.40 -12.38
CA ALA A 235 -33.97 -25.46 -13.01
C ALA A 235 -34.20 -25.20 -14.51
N ALA A 236 -34.45 -23.94 -14.92
CA ALA A 236 -34.60 -23.59 -16.33
C ALA A 236 -33.26 -23.75 -17.10
N LEU A 237 -32.16 -23.32 -16.49
CA LEU A 237 -30.82 -23.51 -17.05
C LEU A 237 -30.48 -25.02 -17.17
N LYS A 238 -30.69 -25.80 -16.11
CA LYS A 238 -30.46 -27.26 -16.16
C LYS A 238 -31.28 -27.93 -17.26
N GLU A 239 -32.55 -27.56 -17.40
CA GLU A 239 -33.41 -28.12 -18.46
C GLU A 239 -32.90 -27.76 -19.87
N SER A 240 -32.48 -26.51 -20.10
CA SER A 240 -31.93 -26.09 -21.39
C SER A 240 -30.64 -26.82 -21.73
N TYR A 241 -29.73 -26.95 -20.76
CA TYR A 241 -28.43 -27.59 -20.95
C TYR A 241 -28.47 -29.13 -20.93
N ALA A 242 -29.59 -29.72 -20.51
CA ALA A 242 -29.85 -31.16 -20.65
C ALA A 242 -30.28 -31.55 -22.08
N LYS A 243 -30.66 -30.58 -22.93
CA LYS A 243 -31.02 -30.80 -24.33
C LYS A 243 -29.76 -30.68 -25.21
N ARG A 244 -29.73 -31.40 -26.33
CA ARG A 244 -28.67 -31.23 -27.34
C ARG A 244 -28.80 -29.85 -27.99
N GLY A 245 -27.71 -29.08 -27.98
CA GLY A 245 -27.64 -27.74 -28.56
C GLY A 245 -26.19 -27.30 -28.77
N SER A 246 -25.99 -26.22 -29.54
CA SER A 246 -24.66 -25.66 -29.84
C SER A 246 -24.24 -24.53 -28.91
N GLY A 247 -25.15 -24.03 -28.07
CA GLY A 247 -24.83 -22.98 -27.12
C GLY A 247 -23.79 -23.43 -26.08
N ARG A 248 -22.86 -22.55 -25.73
CA ARG A 248 -21.84 -22.80 -24.69
C ARG A 248 -22.22 -22.08 -23.40
N LEU A 249 -21.83 -22.62 -22.24
CA LEU A 249 -22.01 -21.97 -20.94
C LEU A 249 -20.68 -21.46 -20.40
N TYR A 250 -20.59 -20.16 -20.16
CA TYR A 250 -19.50 -19.52 -19.46
C TYR A 250 -20.04 -18.94 -18.15
N TRP A 251 -19.76 -19.61 -17.03
CA TRP A 251 -20.13 -19.14 -15.71
C TRP A 251 -18.99 -18.34 -15.07
N CYS A 252 -19.06 -17.02 -15.12
CA CYS A 252 -18.05 -16.12 -14.56
C CYS A 252 -18.35 -15.86 -13.07
N GLY A 253 -17.75 -16.67 -12.19
CA GLY A 253 -17.87 -16.52 -10.74
C GLY A 253 -16.77 -15.66 -10.15
N TYR A 254 -16.96 -15.22 -8.90
CA TYR A 254 -15.96 -14.45 -8.16
C TYR A 254 -14.99 -15.40 -7.46
N GLY A 255 -13.71 -15.38 -7.84
CA GLY A 255 -12.69 -16.32 -7.35
C GLY A 255 -12.83 -17.75 -7.89
N HIS A 256 -12.05 -18.70 -7.35
CA HIS A 256 -11.95 -20.07 -7.85
C HIS A 256 -12.99 -21.06 -7.30
N ASP A 257 -13.76 -20.68 -6.29
CA ASP A 257 -14.71 -21.57 -5.63
C ASP A 257 -16.01 -21.69 -6.42
N ILE A 258 -16.26 -22.88 -6.98
CA ILE A 258 -17.46 -23.17 -7.78
C ILE A 258 -18.62 -23.58 -6.84
N PRO A 259 -19.75 -22.84 -6.82
CA PRO A 259 -20.92 -23.21 -6.03
C PRO A 259 -21.48 -24.59 -6.40
N PRO A 260 -22.05 -25.37 -5.46
CA PRO A 260 -22.55 -26.73 -5.75
C PRO A 260 -23.60 -26.78 -6.86
N SER A 261 -24.59 -25.88 -6.85
CA SER A 261 -25.65 -25.82 -7.87
C SER A 261 -25.10 -25.52 -9.27
N VAL A 262 -24.07 -24.67 -9.33
CA VAL A 262 -23.37 -24.32 -10.57
C VAL A 262 -22.53 -25.49 -11.06
N ARG A 263 -21.79 -26.16 -10.16
CA ARG A 263 -21.00 -27.35 -10.50
C ARG A 263 -21.87 -28.44 -11.10
N GLU A 264 -23.03 -28.69 -10.50
CA GLU A 264 -24.02 -29.65 -11.01
C GLU A 264 -24.52 -29.25 -12.41
N LEU A 265 -24.89 -27.98 -12.62
CA LEU A 265 -25.29 -27.46 -13.93
C LEU A 265 -24.21 -27.69 -15.00
N LEU A 266 -22.95 -27.37 -14.68
CA LEU A 266 -21.81 -27.57 -15.60
C LEU A 266 -21.61 -29.05 -15.94
N GLN A 267 -21.75 -29.94 -14.95
CA GLN A 267 -21.66 -31.39 -15.15
C GLN A 267 -22.81 -31.92 -16.02
N VAL A 268 -24.05 -31.47 -15.78
CA VAL A 268 -25.22 -31.82 -16.59
C VAL A 268 -25.03 -31.38 -18.04
N ALA A 269 -24.55 -30.16 -18.28
CA ALA A 269 -24.29 -29.65 -19.62
C ALA A 269 -23.28 -30.53 -20.37
N ARG A 270 -22.14 -30.85 -19.74
CA ARG A 270 -21.09 -31.68 -20.36
C ARG A 270 -21.53 -33.11 -20.59
N ALA A 271 -22.27 -33.71 -19.65
CA ALA A 271 -22.83 -35.05 -19.81
C ALA A 271 -23.78 -35.16 -21.02
N ASN A 272 -24.43 -34.06 -21.39
CA ASN A 272 -25.29 -33.96 -22.56
C ASN A 272 -24.60 -33.41 -23.82
N GLY A 273 -23.25 -33.36 -23.82
CA GLY A 273 -22.44 -33.01 -24.98
C GLY A 273 -22.35 -31.50 -25.28
N ARG A 274 -22.65 -30.64 -24.30
CA ARG A 274 -22.48 -29.18 -24.41
C ARG A 274 -21.19 -28.71 -23.74
N ASP A 275 -20.53 -27.71 -24.30
CA ASP A 275 -19.39 -27.08 -23.64
C ASP A 275 -19.87 -26.17 -22.50
N ALA A 276 -19.29 -26.37 -21.31
CA ALA A 276 -19.61 -25.60 -20.13
C ALA A 276 -18.37 -25.43 -19.24
N TYR A 277 -18.10 -24.19 -18.83
CA TYR A 277 -16.93 -23.82 -18.05
C TYR A 277 -17.28 -22.87 -16.91
N TYR A 278 -16.56 -23.02 -15.80
CA TYR A 278 -16.46 -22.00 -14.77
C TYR A 278 -15.23 -21.13 -15.04
N ILE A 279 -15.40 -19.81 -14.94
CA ILE A 279 -14.35 -18.82 -15.18
C ILE A 279 -14.15 -18.04 -13.88
N PRO A 280 -12.98 -18.18 -13.24
CA PRO A 280 -12.68 -17.45 -12.01
C PRO A 280 -12.39 -15.98 -12.37
N THR A 281 -13.23 -15.05 -11.93
CA THR A 281 -13.10 -13.63 -12.25
C THR A 281 -12.97 -12.77 -11.00
N ASP A 282 -12.49 -11.55 -11.19
CA ASP A 282 -12.24 -10.56 -10.12
C ASP A 282 -13.40 -9.57 -9.91
N GLY A 283 -14.54 -9.79 -10.57
CA GLY A 283 -15.71 -8.89 -10.56
C GLY A 283 -16.23 -8.55 -11.97
N PHE A 284 -17.47 -8.06 -12.04
CA PHE A 284 -18.18 -7.75 -13.29
C PHE A 284 -17.48 -6.68 -14.13
N ASP A 285 -17.13 -5.53 -13.54
CA ASP A 285 -16.53 -4.42 -14.27
C ASP A 285 -15.21 -4.82 -14.93
N LYS A 286 -14.32 -5.50 -14.19
CA LYS A 286 -13.03 -5.98 -14.72
C LYS A 286 -13.21 -6.99 -15.85
N LEU A 287 -14.18 -7.91 -15.72
CA LEU A 287 -14.54 -8.86 -16.77
C LEU A 287 -14.98 -8.13 -18.05
N MET A 288 -15.88 -7.15 -17.93
CA MET A 288 -16.38 -6.38 -19.06
C MET A 288 -15.27 -5.53 -19.72
N ILE A 289 -14.33 -4.99 -18.95
CA ILE A 289 -13.14 -4.29 -19.47
C ILE A 289 -12.31 -5.23 -20.33
N SER A 290 -11.93 -6.41 -19.81
CA SER A 290 -11.09 -7.36 -20.53
C SER A 290 -11.79 -7.92 -21.78
N LEU A 291 -13.09 -8.22 -21.69
CA LEU A 291 -13.89 -8.68 -22.83
C LEU A 291 -14.00 -7.60 -23.92
N SER A 292 -14.38 -6.39 -23.54
CA SER A 292 -14.59 -5.30 -24.50
C SER A 292 -13.28 -4.91 -25.20
N LYS A 293 -12.15 -4.89 -24.47
CA LYS A 293 -10.83 -4.60 -25.04
C LYS A 293 -10.47 -5.56 -26.18
N ILE A 294 -10.75 -6.86 -26.00
CA ILE A 294 -10.42 -7.89 -27.00
C ILE A 294 -11.40 -7.87 -28.17
N VAL A 295 -12.70 -7.77 -27.89
CA VAL A 295 -13.74 -7.73 -28.93
C VAL A 295 -13.60 -6.50 -29.83
N CYS A 296 -13.26 -5.34 -29.25
CA CYS A 296 -13.15 -4.09 -30.00
C CYS A 296 -11.81 -3.96 -30.75
N ARG A 297 -10.79 -4.78 -30.45
CA ARG A 297 -9.39 -4.59 -30.90
C ARG A 297 -9.19 -4.32 -32.39
N ASP A 298 -10.02 -4.93 -33.24
CA ASP A 298 -9.90 -4.83 -34.71
C ASP A 298 -10.78 -3.71 -35.32
N ASP A 299 -11.60 -3.03 -34.51
CA ASP A 299 -12.49 -1.95 -34.95
C ASP A 299 -12.10 -0.63 -34.25
N GLN A 300 -11.54 0.29 -35.03
CA GLN A 300 -11.06 1.58 -34.52
C GLN A 300 -12.20 2.45 -33.93
N SER A 301 -13.42 2.35 -34.47
CA SER A 301 -14.57 3.10 -33.97
C SER A 301 -14.99 2.58 -32.60
N LEU A 302 -15.10 1.25 -32.46
CA LEU A 302 -15.41 0.62 -31.18
C LEU A 302 -14.28 0.79 -30.16
N LEU A 303 -13.01 0.78 -30.57
CA LEU A 303 -11.88 1.10 -29.69
C LEU A 303 -11.93 2.53 -29.16
N ASN A 304 -12.31 3.50 -30.00
CA ASN A 304 -12.46 4.88 -29.57
C ASN A 304 -13.58 5.01 -28.55
N LYS A 305 -14.74 4.37 -28.78
CA LYS A 305 -15.85 4.31 -27.81
C LYS A 305 -15.48 3.58 -26.52
N TYR A 306 -14.74 2.48 -26.62
CA TYR A 306 -14.19 1.77 -25.45
C TYR A 306 -13.33 2.70 -24.60
N ALA A 307 -12.40 3.44 -25.24
CA ALA A 307 -11.57 4.41 -24.54
C ALA A 307 -12.39 5.58 -23.97
N GLU A 308 -13.44 6.02 -24.66
CA GLU A 308 -14.37 7.05 -24.19
C GLU A 308 -15.19 6.60 -22.98
N TYR A 309 -15.71 5.37 -22.97
CA TYR A 309 -16.48 4.85 -21.83
C TYR A 309 -15.62 4.62 -20.58
N LEU A 310 -14.31 4.38 -20.76
CA LEU A 310 -13.34 4.34 -19.67
C LEU A 310 -12.91 5.72 -19.19
N LYS A 311 -12.82 6.71 -20.09
CA LYS A 311 -12.37 8.06 -19.78
C LYS A 311 -13.54 8.90 -19.26
N GLY A 312 -13.29 9.64 -18.20
CA GLY A 312 -14.24 10.65 -17.75
C GLY A 312 -14.41 11.82 -18.72
N GLU A 313 -15.41 12.68 -18.49
CA GLU A 313 -15.34 14.05 -19.03
C GLU A 313 -13.98 14.65 -18.62
N GLN A 314 -13.37 15.48 -19.48
CA GLN A 314 -12.08 16.10 -19.19
C GLN A 314 -12.19 17.11 -18.05
N GLU A 315 -12.31 16.64 -16.80
CA GLU A 315 -12.09 17.47 -15.64
C GLU A 315 -10.60 17.84 -15.59
N THR A 316 -10.34 19.15 -15.54
CA THR A 316 -8.99 19.70 -15.32
C THR A 316 -8.36 19.07 -14.10
N ILE A 317 -7.14 18.57 -14.23
CA ILE A 317 -6.34 18.03 -13.12
C ILE A 317 -6.36 19.04 -11.97
N ILE A 318 -7.02 18.68 -10.87
CA ILE A 318 -7.10 19.56 -9.71
C ILE A 318 -5.84 19.32 -8.89
N LYS A 319 -4.88 20.23 -8.97
CA LYS A 319 -3.64 20.19 -8.18
C LYS A 319 -3.45 21.50 -7.44
N SER A 320 -3.99 21.57 -6.23
CA SER A 320 -3.90 22.77 -5.38
C SER A 320 -2.52 22.92 -4.72
N PRO A 321 -1.92 24.13 -4.71
CA PRO A 321 -0.66 24.35 -4.02
C PRO A 321 -0.86 24.31 -2.50
N PHE A 322 0.16 23.83 -1.79
CA PHE A 322 0.22 23.87 -0.34
C PHE A 322 0.28 25.31 0.16
N LYS A 323 -0.39 25.54 1.29
CA LYS A 323 -0.41 26.82 2.00
C LYS A 323 -0.16 26.57 3.47
N ILE A 324 0.76 27.34 4.06
CA ILE A 324 0.98 27.36 5.51
C ILE A 324 0.64 28.77 5.99
N ASP A 325 -0.40 28.87 6.81
CA ASP A 325 -0.79 30.13 7.43
C ASP A 325 0.27 30.55 8.45
N VAL A 326 0.63 31.84 8.37
CA VAL A 326 1.73 32.41 9.15
C VAL A 326 1.15 32.95 10.46
N GLY A 327 1.48 32.31 11.57
CA GLY A 327 1.17 32.80 12.91
C GLY A 327 2.35 33.52 13.57
N ASN A 328 2.31 33.61 14.90
CA ASN A 328 3.45 34.08 15.70
C ASN A 328 4.63 33.11 15.59
N LEU A 329 5.83 33.62 15.38
CA LEU A 329 7.04 32.79 15.32
C LEU A 329 7.30 32.18 16.71
N HIS A 330 7.38 30.85 16.81
CA HIS A 330 7.63 30.17 18.09
C HIS A 330 9.00 29.51 18.17
N SER A 331 9.50 29.03 17.02
CA SER A 331 10.79 28.36 16.95
C SER A 331 11.38 28.48 15.55
N ILE A 332 12.69 28.32 15.45
CA ILE A 332 13.39 28.20 14.18
C ILE A 332 14.26 26.94 14.18
N ILE A 333 14.40 26.33 13.01
CA ILE A 333 15.29 25.19 12.80
C ILE A 333 16.33 25.55 11.74
N LYS A 334 17.55 25.01 11.88
CA LYS A 334 18.69 25.34 11.02
C LYS A 334 18.98 24.18 10.08
N GLY A 335 19.04 24.44 8.78
CA GLY A 335 19.26 23.44 7.75
C GLY A 335 20.75 23.27 7.38
N ASN A 336 21.04 22.21 6.64
CA ASN A 336 22.34 21.97 5.99
C ASN A 336 22.41 22.53 4.54
N LEU A 337 21.50 23.43 4.19
CA LEU A 337 21.31 23.96 2.83
C LEU A 337 21.96 25.33 2.64
N PHE A 338 22.69 25.49 1.55
CA PHE A 338 23.35 26.71 1.11
C PHE A 338 22.80 27.15 -0.25
N PRO A 339 22.27 28.38 -0.41
CA PRO A 339 21.86 28.87 -1.71
C PRO A 339 23.03 28.84 -2.70
N ILE A 340 22.77 28.35 -3.92
CA ILE A 340 23.78 28.25 -4.98
C ILE A 340 23.21 28.77 -6.30
N LYS A 341 24.01 29.50 -7.07
CA LYS A 341 23.77 29.69 -8.50
C LYS A 341 24.66 28.74 -9.29
N LEU A 342 24.03 28.02 -10.20
CA LEU A 342 24.68 27.05 -11.07
C LEU A 342 25.18 27.75 -12.35
N PRO A 343 26.19 27.19 -13.04
CA PRO A 343 26.57 27.60 -14.39
C PRO A 343 25.35 27.69 -15.31
N GLN A 344 25.30 28.72 -16.14
CA GLN A 344 24.16 28.97 -17.03
C GLN A 344 24.28 28.25 -18.37
N GLU A 345 25.49 27.80 -18.72
CA GLU A 345 25.81 27.22 -20.02
C GLU A 345 26.79 26.05 -19.85
N ALA A 346 26.85 25.18 -20.85
CA ALA A 346 27.83 24.12 -21.00
C ALA A 346 28.25 23.99 -22.47
N PHE A 347 29.34 23.29 -22.75
CA PHE A 347 29.67 22.90 -24.11
C PHE A 347 28.84 21.70 -24.53
N GLN A 348 28.39 21.69 -25.78
CA GLN A 348 27.66 20.59 -26.41
C GLN A 348 28.21 20.31 -27.80
N PHE A 349 28.34 19.04 -28.15
CA PHE A 349 28.70 18.58 -29.50
C PHE A 349 28.18 17.17 -29.75
N GLU A 350 27.95 16.83 -31.02
CA GLU A 350 27.56 15.49 -31.43
C GLU A 350 28.80 14.58 -31.55
N SER A 351 28.67 13.33 -31.09
CA SER A 351 29.74 12.32 -31.13
C SER A 351 29.15 10.92 -31.10
N ASP A 352 29.77 9.98 -31.82
CA ASP A 352 29.41 8.55 -31.74
C ASP A 352 29.52 7.98 -30.32
N LEU A 353 30.37 8.57 -29.49
CA LEU A 353 30.53 8.19 -28.09
C LEU A 353 29.26 8.42 -27.27
N ALA A 354 28.38 9.34 -27.67
CA ALA A 354 27.13 9.63 -26.97
C ALA A 354 26.01 8.61 -27.27
N THR A 355 26.10 7.90 -28.39
CA THR A 355 25.10 6.91 -28.86
C THR A 355 25.61 5.47 -28.89
N GLY A 356 26.89 5.24 -28.53
CA GLY A 356 27.50 3.91 -28.49
C GLY A 356 26.92 2.99 -27.40
N LEU A 357 27.43 1.75 -27.32
CA LEU A 357 26.94 0.70 -26.42
C LEU A 357 27.09 1.02 -24.91
N GLN A 358 28.13 1.77 -24.53
CA GLN A 358 28.45 2.10 -23.12
C GLN A 358 28.92 3.55 -22.96
N PRO A 359 28.07 4.53 -23.33
CA PRO A 359 28.50 5.91 -23.56
C PRO A 359 29.03 6.57 -22.28
N TRP A 360 28.41 6.27 -21.14
CA TRP A 360 28.86 6.75 -19.83
C TRP A 360 30.26 6.25 -19.44
N LYS A 361 30.56 4.97 -19.67
CA LYS A 361 31.85 4.38 -19.32
C LYS A 361 32.95 4.93 -20.22
N SER A 362 32.70 4.92 -21.54
CA SER A 362 33.65 5.40 -22.55
C SER A 362 34.02 6.86 -22.34
N ILE A 363 33.03 7.75 -22.18
CA ILE A 363 33.28 9.18 -21.93
C ILE A 363 34.03 9.38 -20.62
N LYS A 364 33.65 8.66 -19.55
CA LYS A 364 34.30 8.80 -18.24
C LYS A 364 35.77 8.35 -18.24
N GLU A 365 36.10 7.29 -18.95
CA GLU A 365 37.49 6.83 -19.11
C GLU A 365 38.30 7.82 -19.96
N LEU A 366 37.72 8.33 -21.04
CA LEU A 366 38.35 9.27 -21.96
C LEU A 366 38.72 10.60 -21.27
N VAL A 367 37.80 11.17 -20.47
CA VAL A 367 38.04 12.47 -19.82
C VAL A 367 38.89 12.38 -18.56
N LYS A 368 39.20 11.18 -18.06
CA LYS A 368 39.91 10.95 -16.78
C LYS A 368 41.26 11.71 -16.65
N PRO A 369 42.11 11.83 -17.69
CA PRO A 369 43.38 12.56 -17.59
C PRO A 369 43.23 14.07 -17.76
N TYR A 370 42.05 14.58 -18.13
CA TYR A 370 41.80 16.00 -18.39
C TYR A 370 40.98 16.65 -17.26
N ASN A 371 41.06 17.98 -17.18
CA ASN A 371 40.17 18.78 -16.33
C ASN A 371 38.81 18.98 -17.01
N ILE A 372 38.17 17.87 -17.37
CA ILE A 372 36.86 17.86 -18.02
C ILE A 372 35.89 17.03 -17.17
N VAL A 373 34.64 17.48 -17.15
CA VAL A 373 33.49 16.64 -16.80
C VAL A 373 32.59 16.60 -18.01
N ALA A 374 32.26 15.41 -18.48
CA ALA A 374 31.39 15.23 -19.63
C ALA A 374 30.38 14.11 -19.40
N VAL A 375 29.18 14.26 -19.96
CA VAL A 375 28.08 13.30 -19.87
C VAL A 375 27.38 13.13 -21.22
N PRO A 376 26.90 11.91 -21.55
CA PRO A 376 26.04 11.71 -22.72
C PRO A 376 24.60 12.12 -22.40
N PHE A 377 23.99 12.95 -23.25
CA PHE A 377 22.60 13.35 -23.10
C PHE A 377 21.94 13.65 -24.46
N LYS A 378 20.84 12.95 -24.75
CA LYS A 378 20.03 13.10 -25.98
C LYS A 378 20.84 13.07 -27.29
N GLY A 379 21.81 12.16 -27.40
CA GLY A 379 22.67 12.02 -28.59
C GLY A 379 23.87 12.97 -28.64
N TYR A 380 24.04 13.84 -27.64
CA TYR A 380 25.16 14.78 -27.57
C TYR A 380 26.05 14.48 -26.36
N VAL A 381 27.31 14.92 -26.43
CA VAL A 381 28.18 15.07 -25.26
C VAL A 381 28.02 16.46 -24.70
N TRP A 382 27.68 16.56 -23.42
CA TRP A 382 27.66 17.80 -22.66
C TRP A 382 28.87 17.87 -21.77
N ALA A 383 29.65 18.95 -21.83
CA ALA A 383 30.93 19.07 -21.15
C ALA A 383 31.14 20.41 -20.44
N LEU A 384 31.81 20.36 -19.29
CA LEU A 384 32.38 21.49 -18.57
C LEU A 384 33.90 21.28 -18.53
N GLY A 385 34.66 22.29 -18.97
CA GLY A 385 36.10 22.20 -19.22
C GLY A 385 36.59 23.43 -19.99
N THR A 386 37.86 23.48 -20.37
CA THR A 386 38.32 24.49 -21.34
C THR A 386 38.06 24.00 -22.77
N LEU A 387 37.81 24.92 -23.72
CA LEU A 387 37.63 24.55 -25.12
C LEU A 387 38.87 23.83 -25.68
N THR A 388 40.06 24.22 -25.24
CA THR A 388 41.34 23.59 -25.60
C THR A 388 41.39 22.14 -25.14
N ASP A 389 41.10 21.88 -23.86
CA ASP A 389 41.12 20.52 -23.32
C ASP A 389 40.07 19.64 -24.01
N ILE A 390 38.88 20.18 -24.27
CA ILE A 390 37.82 19.43 -24.96
C ILE A 390 38.24 19.07 -26.39
N ASN A 391 38.83 20.01 -27.14
CA ASN A 391 39.35 19.73 -28.48
C ASN A 391 40.44 18.65 -28.49
N GLN A 392 41.35 18.67 -27.51
CA GLN A 392 42.40 17.66 -27.38
C GLN A 392 41.83 16.29 -26.96
N CYS A 393 40.95 16.27 -25.97
CA CYS A 393 40.37 15.06 -25.41
C CYS A 393 39.47 14.31 -26.41
N PHE A 394 38.69 15.04 -27.21
CA PHE A 394 37.73 14.47 -28.17
C PHE A 394 38.22 14.58 -29.62
N ALA A 395 39.52 14.74 -29.85
CA ALA A 395 40.09 14.84 -31.19
C ALA A 395 39.67 13.65 -32.08
N GLY A 396 39.12 13.95 -33.26
CA GLY A 396 38.62 12.93 -34.21
C GLY A 396 37.29 12.27 -33.82
N GLN A 397 36.61 12.72 -32.76
CA GLN A 397 35.34 12.15 -32.27
C GLN A 397 34.14 13.08 -32.47
N PHE A 398 34.32 14.22 -33.14
CA PHE A 398 33.28 15.22 -33.37
C PHE A 398 32.50 14.94 -34.65
N LYS A 399 31.16 14.97 -34.57
CA LYS A 399 30.26 15.03 -35.75
C LYS A 399 29.75 16.43 -36.05
N SER A 400 29.79 17.31 -35.06
CA SER A 400 29.38 18.72 -35.16
C SER A 400 30.46 19.63 -34.59
N SER A 401 30.35 20.93 -34.84
CA SER A 401 31.13 21.92 -34.10
C SER A 401 30.77 21.92 -32.61
N ILE A 402 31.74 22.29 -31.77
CA ILE A 402 31.52 22.51 -30.33
C ILE A 402 30.81 23.86 -30.17
N VAL A 403 29.63 23.83 -29.57
CA VAL A 403 28.84 25.03 -29.28
C VAL A 403 28.61 25.19 -27.79
N ARG A 404 28.51 26.44 -27.33
CA ARG A 404 28.12 26.75 -25.96
C ARG A 404 26.61 26.93 -25.92
N VAL A 405 25.94 26.15 -25.07
CA VAL A 405 24.48 26.08 -25.03
C VAL A 405 23.96 26.36 -23.62
N PRO A 406 22.78 27.01 -23.50
CA PRO A 406 22.18 27.28 -22.20
C PRO A 406 21.73 25.98 -21.52
N ILE A 407 22.01 25.88 -20.23
CA ILE A 407 21.48 24.85 -19.33
C ILE A 407 20.04 25.21 -18.91
N LYS A 408 19.70 26.51 -18.94
CA LYS A 408 18.37 27.02 -18.61
C LYS A 408 17.30 26.38 -19.52
N GLY A 409 16.25 25.85 -18.91
CA GLY A 409 15.15 25.17 -19.61
C GLY A 409 15.25 23.63 -19.56
N LEU A 410 16.40 23.08 -19.18
CA LEU A 410 16.53 21.65 -18.86
C LEU A 410 15.95 21.36 -17.48
N ASN A 411 15.27 20.22 -17.34
CA ASN A 411 14.75 19.80 -16.04
C ASN A 411 15.82 18.97 -15.33
N LEU A 412 16.77 19.64 -14.68
CA LEU A 412 17.91 19.03 -13.98
C LEU A 412 17.52 17.84 -13.09
N TRP A 413 16.33 17.88 -12.49
CA TRP A 413 15.88 16.88 -11.51
C TRP A 413 15.19 15.68 -12.14
N LYS A 414 14.77 15.77 -13.41
CA LYS A 414 14.39 14.62 -14.25
C LYS A 414 15.57 14.11 -15.09
N ASP A 415 16.47 15.00 -15.49
CA ASP A 415 17.61 14.74 -16.36
C ASP A 415 18.88 14.42 -15.56
N THR A 416 18.98 13.16 -15.10
CA THR A 416 20.09 12.67 -14.27
C THR A 416 21.48 12.93 -14.88
N ALA A 417 21.59 12.98 -16.21
CA ALA A 417 22.86 13.26 -16.89
C ALA A 417 23.40 14.66 -16.54
N ILE A 418 22.57 15.69 -16.71
CA ILE A 418 22.97 17.08 -16.50
C ILE A 418 23.12 17.38 -15.00
N TYR A 419 22.29 16.76 -14.15
CA TYR A 419 22.52 16.78 -12.69
C TYR A 419 23.93 16.28 -12.34
N ASN A 420 24.31 15.12 -12.88
CA ASN A 420 25.63 14.52 -12.61
C ASN A 420 26.78 15.37 -13.17
N LEU A 421 26.59 16.00 -14.33
CA LEU A 421 27.55 16.95 -14.92
C LEU A 421 27.85 18.09 -13.93
N LEU A 422 26.80 18.74 -13.41
CA LEU A 422 26.92 19.87 -12.50
C LEU A 422 27.48 19.46 -11.13
N LEU A 423 26.96 18.38 -10.54
CA LEU A 423 27.41 17.93 -9.23
C LEU A 423 28.86 17.44 -9.26
N THR A 424 29.28 16.75 -10.32
CA THR A 424 30.66 16.28 -10.47
C THR A 424 31.62 17.45 -10.66
N ALA A 425 31.26 18.45 -11.48
CA ALA A 425 32.06 19.65 -11.67
C ALA A 425 32.19 20.44 -10.36
N LEU A 426 31.09 20.63 -9.62
CA LEU A 426 31.08 21.28 -8.32
C LEU A 426 31.95 20.51 -7.30
N THR A 427 31.84 19.19 -7.24
CA THR A 427 32.62 18.35 -6.33
C THR A 427 34.12 18.49 -6.59
N LYS A 428 34.55 18.43 -7.86
CA LYS A 428 35.95 18.65 -8.23
C LYS A 428 36.39 20.07 -7.89
N ALA A 429 35.58 21.08 -8.23
CA ALA A 429 35.86 22.49 -7.99
C ALA A 429 36.03 22.82 -6.49
N LEU A 430 35.24 22.21 -5.61
CA LEU A 430 35.34 22.41 -4.16
C LEU A 430 36.50 21.64 -3.51
N ALA A 431 36.90 20.50 -4.06
CA ALA A 431 37.97 19.68 -3.50
C ALA A 431 39.37 20.24 -3.78
N SER A 432 39.61 20.72 -5.01
CA SER A 432 40.94 21.14 -5.48
C SER A 432 41.60 22.27 -4.66
N PRO A 433 40.91 23.37 -4.28
CA PRO A 433 41.55 24.53 -3.65
C PRO A 433 42.25 24.22 -2.31
N ASN A 434 41.74 23.24 -1.56
CA ASN A 434 42.24 22.88 -0.23
C ASN A 434 42.98 21.53 -0.22
N GLY A 435 43.33 20.97 -1.39
CA GLY A 435 44.01 19.67 -1.48
C GLY A 435 43.20 18.51 -0.90
N LEU A 436 41.86 18.60 -0.95
CA LEU A 436 40.97 17.56 -0.42
C LEU A 436 40.84 16.42 -1.43
N ARG A 437 40.64 15.21 -0.93
CA ARG A 437 40.39 14.04 -1.78
C ARG A 437 38.90 14.01 -2.16
N SER A 438 38.58 13.47 -3.33
CA SER A 438 37.20 13.28 -3.76
C SER A 438 37.01 11.99 -4.55
N ASN A 439 35.77 11.51 -4.63
CA ASN A 439 35.40 10.38 -5.49
C ASN A 439 35.11 10.83 -6.92
N GLY A 440 35.25 12.14 -7.21
CA GLY A 440 34.91 12.77 -8.47
C GLY A 440 33.44 12.61 -8.85
N LYS A 441 32.53 12.53 -7.87
CA LYS A 441 31.08 12.46 -8.09
C LYS A 441 30.33 13.41 -7.14
N ASP A 442 30.37 13.10 -5.85
CA ASP A 442 29.51 13.71 -4.82
C ASP A 442 30.14 13.71 -3.41
N LEU A 443 31.34 13.12 -3.22
CA LEU A 443 31.96 12.95 -1.91
C LEU A 443 33.34 13.60 -1.87
N ILE A 444 33.59 14.40 -0.84
CA ILE A 444 34.88 15.02 -0.52
C ILE A 444 35.32 14.55 0.86
N TRP A 445 36.59 14.17 1.05
CA TRP A 445 37.12 13.76 2.37
C TRP A 445 38.48 14.36 2.68
N LYS A 446 38.77 14.45 3.99
CA LYS A 446 40.07 14.87 4.50
C LYS A 446 41.07 13.72 4.37
N SER A 447 42.31 14.03 3.98
CA SER A 447 43.39 13.03 3.94
C SER A 447 43.78 12.52 5.34
N ALA A 448 43.55 13.33 6.38
CA ALA A 448 43.83 12.94 7.76
C ALA A 448 42.91 11.82 8.23
N THR A 449 43.48 10.79 8.84
CA THR A 449 42.72 9.67 9.43
C THR A 449 42.07 10.11 10.73
N THR A 450 40.77 9.86 10.85
CA THR A 450 39.97 10.18 12.04
C THR A 450 40.00 9.04 13.06
N SER A 451 39.97 7.79 12.60
CA SER A 451 40.05 6.62 13.47
C SER A 451 40.56 5.40 12.72
N ASN A 452 41.21 4.50 13.44
CA ASN A 452 41.67 3.20 12.95
C ASN A 452 40.93 2.07 13.63
N ARG A 453 40.61 1.00 12.90
CA ARG A 453 39.97 -0.21 13.44
C ARG A 453 40.57 -1.46 12.82
N ILE A 454 40.71 -2.50 13.64
CA ILE A 454 41.08 -3.82 13.18
C ILE A 454 39.81 -4.67 13.14
N ILE A 455 39.43 -5.13 11.95
CA ILE A 455 38.29 -6.03 11.76
C ILE A 455 38.83 -7.22 10.96
N GLN A 456 38.65 -8.44 11.48
CA GLN A 456 39.17 -9.67 10.86
C GLN A 456 40.67 -9.58 10.52
N ASN A 457 41.48 -9.04 11.44
CA ASN A 457 42.93 -8.79 11.28
C ASN A 457 43.34 -7.80 10.17
N VAL A 458 42.40 -7.07 9.56
CA VAL A 458 42.70 -6.01 8.59
C VAL A 458 42.52 -4.63 9.24
N LEU A 459 43.49 -3.74 9.03
CA LEU A 459 43.46 -2.36 9.53
C LEU A 459 42.69 -1.45 8.56
N TYR A 460 41.52 -0.99 8.99
CA TYR A 460 40.71 -0.01 8.30
C TYR A 460 40.90 1.39 8.89
N SER A 461 41.31 2.32 8.04
CA SER A 461 41.42 3.76 8.34
C SER A 461 40.14 4.48 7.91
N THR A 462 39.52 5.21 8.82
CA THR A 462 38.33 6.02 8.55
C THR A 462 38.70 7.49 8.45
N HIS A 463 38.21 8.16 7.41
CA HIS A 463 38.43 9.57 7.11
C HIS A 463 37.10 10.32 7.15
N GLU A 464 37.11 11.50 7.75
CA GLU A 464 35.98 12.42 7.76
C GLU A 464 35.65 12.91 6.34
N ALA A 465 34.37 12.86 5.95
CA ALA A 465 33.91 13.21 4.61
C ALA A 465 32.62 14.03 4.61
N VAL A 466 32.39 14.80 3.56
CA VAL A 466 31.11 15.46 3.31
C VAL A 466 30.58 15.03 1.95
N ARG A 467 29.31 14.65 1.93
CA ARG A 467 28.56 14.36 0.73
C ARG A 467 27.81 15.61 0.28
N LEU A 468 27.84 15.85 -1.02
CA LEU A 468 27.23 16.99 -1.68
C LEU A 468 25.99 16.53 -2.44
N SER A 469 24.90 17.29 -2.37
CA SER A 469 23.76 17.15 -3.26
C SER A 469 23.24 18.50 -3.72
N LEU A 470 22.45 18.49 -4.80
CA LEU A 470 21.77 19.67 -5.29
C LEU A 470 20.26 19.48 -5.19
N SER A 471 19.54 20.52 -4.75
CA SER A 471 18.08 20.53 -4.68
C SER A 471 17.51 21.89 -5.10
N HIS A 472 16.19 21.99 -5.26
CA HIS A 472 15.51 23.24 -5.62
C HIS A 472 14.08 23.30 -5.07
N ASP A 473 13.59 24.50 -4.79
CA ASP A 473 12.19 24.76 -4.38
C ASP A 473 11.32 25.33 -5.52
N GLY A 474 11.76 25.14 -6.76
CA GLY A 474 11.17 25.79 -7.95
C GLY A 474 11.60 27.24 -8.17
N LYS A 475 12.22 27.91 -7.19
CA LYS A 475 12.65 29.33 -7.29
C LYS A 475 14.16 29.49 -7.20
N ARG A 476 14.83 28.72 -6.33
CA ARG A 476 16.28 28.78 -6.09
C ARG A 476 16.86 27.37 -6.05
N HIS A 477 18.17 27.29 -6.24
CA HIS A 477 18.94 26.06 -6.08
C HIS A 477 19.69 26.06 -4.75
N TYR A 478 19.88 24.87 -4.20
CA TYR A 478 20.54 24.67 -2.93
C TYR A 478 21.61 23.58 -3.05
N LEU A 479 22.77 23.83 -2.45
CA LEU A 479 23.79 22.84 -2.16
C LEU A 479 23.55 22.33 -0.74
N SER A 480 23.43 21.01 -0.58
CA SER A 480 23.47 20.38 0.74
C SER A 480 24.89 19.93 1.08
N LEU A 481 25.23 20.00 2.37
CA LEU A 481 26.40 19.35 2.95
C LEU A 481 25.91 18.31 3.95
N GLU A 482 26.14 17.02 3.70
CA GLU A 482 25.76 15.94 4.63
C GLU A 482 27.02 15.25 5.17
N PRO A 483 27.14 15.00 6.49
CA PRO A 483 28.25 14.24 7.04
C PRO A 483 28.31 12.83 6.48
N ASP A 484 29.51 12.37 6.15
CA ASP A 484 29.77 11.01 5.66
C ASP A 484 31.20 10.60 6.07
N PHE A 485 31.64 9.41 5.65
CA PHE A 485 32.99 8.94 5.89
C PHE A 485 33.54 8.17 4.69
N ARG A 486 34.87 8.11 4.60
CA ARG A 486 35.61 7.26 3.67
C ARG A 486 36.42 6.24 4.46
N ILE A 487 36.36 4.97 4.04
CA ILE A 487 37.22 3.91 4.58
C ILE A 487 38.32 3.61 3.56
N GLU A 488 39.55 3.49 4.04
CA GLU A 488 40.73 3.05 3.30
C GLU A 488 41.39 1.88 4.07
N THR A 489 42.06 0.98 3.36
CA THR A 489 42.88 -0.11 3.91
C THR A 489 44.24 -0.09 3.22
N ALA A 490 45.30 -0.47 3.95
CA ALA A 490 46.65 -0.59 3.40
C ALA A 490 46.84 -1.85 2.55
N ASP A 491 45.95 -2.84 2.71
CA ASP A 491 45.91 -4.04 1.89
C ASP A 491 45.16 -3.74 0.57
N SER A 492 45.90 -3.74 -0.55
CA SER A 492 45.35 -3.43 -1.88
C SER A 492 44.42 -4.51 -2.42
N ASP A 493 44.53 -5.74 -1.95
CA ASP A 493 43.74 -6.88 -2.44
C ASP A 493 42.42 -7.00 -1.68
N GLN A 494 42.32 -6.41 -0.49
CA GLN A 494 41.13 -6.49 0.34
C GLN A 494 40.03 -5.51 -0.11
N ARG A 495 38.93 -6.05 -0.64
CA ARG A 495 37.72 -5.27 -0.92
C ARG A 495 36.98 -4.94 0.38
N ILE A 496 36.62 -3.68 0.55
CA ILE A 496 35.78 -3.23 1.68
C ILE A 496 34.36 -3.76 1.44
N SER A 497 33.95 -4.75 2.22
CA SER A 497 32.62 -5.35 2.12
C SER A 497 31.52 -4.39 2.62
N LYS A 498 30.27 -4.70 2.26
CA LYS A 498 29.11 -3.90 2.70
C LYS A 498 28.94 -3.97 4.22
N GLU A 499 29.20 -5.13 4.81
CA GLU A 499 29.09 -5.39 6.25
C GLU A 499 30.09 -4.53 7.03
N ILE A 500 31.34 -4.45 6.56
CA ILE A 500 32.38 -3.61 7.18
C ILE A 500 31.98 -2.13 7.15
N ARG A 501 31.47 -1.66 6.00
CA ARG A 501 31.00 -0.27 5.87
C ARG A 501 29.81 0.01 6.80
N GLN A 502 28.89 -0.94 6.95
CA GLN A 502 27.74 -0.82 7.85
C GLN A 502 28.18 -0.77 9.32
N ASP A 503 29.11 -1.62 9.73
CA ASP A 503 29.62 -1.65 11.11
C ASP A 503 30.33 -0.33 11.48
N VAL A 504 31.23 0.15 10.61
CA VAL A 504 31.86 1.45 10.77
C VAL A 504 30.81 2.57 10.78
N GLY A 505 29.86 2.56 9.84
CA GLY A 505 28.82 3.59 9.75
C GLY A 505 27.94 3.67 11.00
N ARG A 506 27.51 2.53 11.55
CA ARG A 506 26.68 2.47 12.77
C ARG A 506 27.32 3.25 13.91
N THR A 507 28.59 2.98 14.17
CA THR A 507 29.34 3.66 15.23
C THR A 507 29.72 5.11 14.90
N TYR A 508 29.93 5.45 13.63
CA TYR A 508 30.31 6.80 13.19
C TYR A 508 29.14 7.77 13.35
N PHE A 509 27.96 7.38 12.86
CA PHE A 509 26.77 8.23 12.90
C PHE A 509 26.07 8.24 14.26
N ASP A 510 26.20 7.19 15.08
CA ASP A 510 25.57 7.12 16.42
C ASP A 510 25.89 8.35 17.31
N LYS A 511 27.06 8.98 17.11
CA LYS A 511 27.52 10.14 17.90
C LYS A 511 27.13 11.50 17.30
N LEU A 512 26.69 11.55 16.04
CA LEU A 512 26.36 12.79 15.32
C LEU A 512 24.95 13.27 15.67
N ARG A 513 24.76 13.63 16.95
CA ARG A 513 23.56 14.34 17.44
C ARG A 513 23.61 15.82 17.03
N ASN A 514 22.51 16.55 17.17
CA ASN A 514 22.35 17.94 16.67
C ASN A 514 23.57 18.85 16.83
N ASN A 515 24.12 19.03 18.03
CA ASN A 515 25.26 19.93 18.23
C ASN A 515 26.52 19.47 17.48
N PHE A 516 26.80 18.17 17.49
CA PHE A 516 27.94 17.60 16.79
C PHE A 516 27.75 17.69 15.27
N PHE A 517 26.53 17.43 14.79
CA PHE A 517 26.17 17.65 13.39
C PHE A 517 26.38 19.11 12.98
N ASP A 518 25.90 20.07 13.79
CA ASP A 518 26.02 21.49 13.48
C ASP A 518 27.48 21.96 13.44
N GLU A 519 28.31 21.54 14.40
CA GLU A 519 29.74 21.84 14.41
C GLU A 519 30.48 21.15 13.26
N TYR A 520 30.09 19.93 12.88
CA TYR A 520 30.63 19.21 11.72
C TYR A 520 30.41 20.01 10.43
N ILE A 521 29.16 20.38 10.15
CA ILE A 521 28.81 21.18 8.97
C ILE A 521 29.48 22.55 9.01
N LYS A 522 29.54 23.19 10.18
CA LYS A 522 30.25 24.47 10.34
C LYS A 522 31.75 24.35 10.06
N GLY A 523 32.37 23.23 10.43
CA GLY A 523 33.77 22.92 10.11
C GLY A 523 33.99 22.78 8.60
N TRP A 524 33.20 21.95 7.93
CA TRP A 524 33.26 21.78 6.47
C TRP A 524 32.95 23.06 5.71
N ARG A 525 31.97 23.83 6.15
CA ARG A 525 31.63 25.13 5.59
C ARG A 525 32.81 26.11 5.61
N LYS A 526 33.53 26.19 6.74
CA LYS A 526 34.72 27.04 6.87
C LYS A 526 35.86 26.57 5.97
N LEU A 527 35.99 25.26 5.78
CA LEU A 527 37.01 24.65 4.94
C LEU A 527 36.73 24.85 3.45
N LEU A 528 35.49 24.61 3.01
CA LEU A 528 35.11 24.67 1.59
C LEU A 528 34.85 26.11 1.11
N PHE A 529 34.23 26.97 1.92
CA PHE A 529 33.82 28.32 1.51
C PHE A 529 34.71 29.38 2.14
N THR A 530 35.96 29.45 1.69
CA THR A 530 36.99 30.35 2.25
C THR A 530 36.73 31.83 1.91
N GLY A 531 37.25 32.74 2.74
CA GLY A 531 37.16 34.20 2.56
C GLY A 531 36.31 34.91 3.63
N LYS A 532 36.07 36.22 3.43
CA LYS A 532 35.24 37.05 4.34
C LYS A 532 33.92 37.57 3.74
N GLU A 533 33.76 37.54 2.42
CA GLU A 533 32.52 37.98 1.77
C GLU A 533 31.33 37.04 2.05
N ASP A 534 30.10 37.50 1.86
CA ASP A 534 28.91 36.67 2.03
C ASP A 534 28.79 35.54 0.99
N LYS A 535 29.48 35.71 -0.14
CA LYS A 535 29.45 34.81 -1.29
C LYS A 535 30.81 34.14 -1.49
N PHE A 536 30.78 32.90 -1.93
CA PHE A 536 31.95 32.15 -2.38
C PHE A 536 31.74 31.79 -3.84
N VAL A 537 32.69 32.16 -4.70
CA VAL A 537 32.64 31.84 -6.13
C VAL A 537 33.76 30.86 -6.44
N VAL A 538 33.41 29.75 -7.08
CA VAL A 538 34.38 28.75 -7.55
C VAL A 538 34.11 28.41 -9.00
N GLU A 539 35.17 28.27 -9.78
CA GLU A 539 35.11 27.96 -11.20
C GLU A 539 35.57 26.51 -11.46
N TYR A 540 34.96 25.86 -12.46
CA TYR A 540 35.46 24.60 -13.00
C TYR A 540 35.78 24.69 -14.50
N PRO A 541 37.03 24.41 -14.93
CA PRO A 541 38.21 24.09 -14.12
C PRO A 541 38.69 25.28 -13.27
N LEU A 542 39.41 24.99 -12.20
CA LEU A 542 39.86 26.01 -11.24
C LEU A 542 40.73 27.07 -11.92
N ALA A 543 40.36 28.34 -11.75
CA ALA A 543 41.09 29.51 -12.26
C ALA A 543 41.42 29.44 -13.76
N SER A 544 40.48 28.93 -14.56
CA SER A 544 40.68 28.67 -16.00
C SER A 544 40.04 29.70 -16.92
N ALA A 545 39.24 30.63 -16.39
CA ALA A 545 38.44 31.58 -17.18
C ALA A 545 37.47 30.91 -18.18
N SER A 546 37.11 29.65 -17.94
CA SER A 546 36.03 28.93 -18.62
C SER A 546 34.66 29.63 -18.54
N GLY A 547 34.41 30.42 -17.49
CA GLY A 547 33.12 31.03 -17.18
C GLY A 547 32.11 30.09 -16.51
N PHE A 548 32.45 28.82 -16.27
CA PHE A 548 31.59 27.87 -15.56
C PHE A 548 31.72 28.04 -14.04
N SER A 549 31.08 29.10 -13.53
CA SER A 549 31.15 29.49 -12.13
C SER A 549 29.96 29.01 -11.31
N PHE A 550 30.25 28.64 -10.07
CA PHE A 550 29.27 28.35 -9.02
C PHE A 550 29.35 29.44 -7.96
N GLU A 551 28.24 30.14 -7.70
CA GLU A 551 28.13 31.18 -6.67
C GLU A 551 27.37 30.63 -5.46
N ILE A 552 28.08 30.34 -4.36
CA ILE A 552 27.53 29.76 -3.13
C ILE A 552 27.40 30.84 -2.05
N TYR A 553 26.23 30.96 -1.45
CA TYR A 553 26.00 31.83 -0.29
C TYR A 553 26.43 31.09 0.99
N ARG A 554 27.28 31.71 1.80
CA ARG A 554 27.98 30.99 2.89
C ARG A 554 27.16 30.72 4.14
N LEU A 555 26.03 31.39 4.32
CA LEU A 555 25.17 31.15 5.48
C LEU A 555 24.15 30.05 5.18
N PRO A 556 23.99 29.07 6.09
CA PRO A 556 22.96 28.06 5.92
C PRO A 556 21.57 28.66 6.10
N LEU A 557 20.58 28.05 5.46
CA LEU A 557 19.18 28.46 5.56
C LEU A 557 18.51 27.96 6.84
N PHE A 558 17.49 28.70 7.27
CA PHE A 558 16.66 28.41 8.43
C PHE A 558 15.19 28.34 8.02
N ALA A 559 14.42 27.57 8.78
CA ALA A 559 12.97 27.51 8.67
C ALA A 559 12.29 28.11 9.89
N LYS A 560 11.24 28.88 9.64
CA LYS A 560 10.32 29.39 10.67
C LYS A 560 9.29 28.32 11.00
N ILE A 561 9.20 27.90 12.25
CA ILE A 561 8.24 26.89 12.71
C ILE A 561 7.23 27.54 13.65
N PHE A 562 5.96 27.55 13.19
CA PHE A 562 4.80 28.04 13.92
C PHE A 562 4.19 26.90 14.75
N LYS A 563 3.67 27.22 15.94
CA LYS A 563 3.01 26.25 16.84
C LYS A 563 1.62 26.75 17.22
N PRO A 564 0.67 25.85 17.52
CA PRO A 564 -0.65 26.23 18.03
C PRO A 564 -0.68 26.80 19.47
N SER A 565 0.46 27.03 20.14
CA SER A 565 0.53 27.30 21.59
C SER A 565 0.35 28.77 21.99
N SER A 566 -0.05 29.01 23.23
CA SER A 566 -0.14 30.32 23.91
C SER A 566 1.21 30.91 24.36
N ASN A 567 2.34 30.32 23.98
CA ASN A 567 3.66 30.82 24.36
C ASN A 567 3.97 32.18 23.71
N ALA A 568 4.76 33.00 24.40
CA ALA A 568 5.21 34.29 23.87
C ALA A 568 5.96 34.09 22.54
N PRO A 569 5.75 34.98 21.55
CA PRO A 569 6.47 34.91 20.29
C PRO A 569 7.99 35.01 20.51
N LEU A 570 8.72 34.23 19.74
CA LEU A 570 10.17 34.25 19.68
C LEU A 570 10.66 35.61 19.18
N GLN A 571 11.52 36.26 19.97
CA GLN A 571 12.24 37.47 19.57
C GLN A 571 13.65 37.12 19.11
N LEU A 572 14.02 37.57 17.91
CA LEU A 572 15.36 37.41 17.35
C LEU A 572 16.16 38.69 17.55
N SER A 573 17.47 38.57 17.81
CA SER A 573 18.39 39.71 17.85
C SER A 573 18.33 40.52 16.54
N ALA A 574 18.56 41.83 16.63
CA ALA A 574 18.71 42.71 15.47
C ALA A 574 19.89 42.28 14.57
N ASP A 575 20.92 41.68 15.16
CA ASP A 575 22.13 41.22 14.47
C ASP A 575 21.92 39.89 13.70
N PHE A 576 20.80 39.21 13.91
CA PHE A 576 20.52 37.96 13.21
C PHE A 576 20.15 38.24 11.73
N PRO A 577 20.82 37.61 10.75
CA PRO A 577 20.60 37.88 9.33
C PRO A 577 19.26 37.33 8.84
N LYS A 578 18.17 38.11 8.98
CA LYS A 578 16.79 37.65 8.70
C LYS A 578 16.58 37.07 7.29
N GLN A 579 17.42 37.42 6.31
CA GLN A 579 17.40 36.87 4.95
C GLN A 579 17.61 35.36 4.89
N VAL A 580 18.20 34.73 5.91
CA VAL A 580 18.39 33.26 5.96
C VAL A 580 17.12 32.51 6.38
N LEU A 581 16.11 33.21 6.90
CA LEU A 581 14.80 32.64 7.26
C LEU A 581 13.94 32.46 6.02
N HIS A 582 14.26 31.42 5.24
CA HIS A 582 13.68 31.17 3.93
C HIS A 582 12.40 30.34 4.01
N PHE A 583 12.45 29.22 4.73
CA PHE A 583 11.33 28.26 4.75
C PHE A 583 10.31 28.58 5.84
N LYS A 584 9.08 28.12 5.63
CA LYS A 584 7.97 28.23 6.57
C LYS A 584 7.43 26.84 6.88
N GLY A 585 7.07 26.63 8.13
CA GLY A 585 6.59 25.35 8.61
C GLY A 585 5.74 25.46 9.86
N LEU A 586 5.04 24.39 10.19
CA LEU A 586 4.12 24.28 11.32
C LEU A 586 4.44 23.00 12.09
N GLN A 587 4.35 23.03 13.41
CA GLN A 587 4.42 21.81 14.23
C GLN A 587 3.00 21.36 14.57
N PHE A 588 2.59 20.20 14.02
CA PHE A 588 1.33 19.57 14.36
C PHE A 588 1.37 18.91 15.74
N ALA A 589 0.21 18.79 16.37
CA ALA A 589 0.06 18.08 17.63
C ALA A 589 0.32 16.57 17.43
N GLU A 590 0.71 15.89 18.50
CA GLU A 590 0.88 14.45 18.45
C GLU A 590 -0.50 13.77 18.31
N PRO A 591 -0.68 12.82 17.37
CA PRO A 591 -1.97 12.15 17.20
C PRO A 591 -2.38 11.35 18.45
N GLU A 592 -3.63 11.50 18.87
CA GLU A 592 -4.22 10.77 19.99
C GLU A 592 -4.79 9.41 19.54
N LEU A 593 -4.68 8.41 20.42
CA LEU A 593 -5.27 7.08 20.23
C LEU A 593 -6.49 6.93 21.13
N GLU A 594 -7.54 6.30 20.63
CA GLU A 594 -8.81 6.11 21.33
C GLU A 594 -8.91 4.69 21.92
N PHE A 595 -9.43 4.61 23.15
CA PHE A 595 -9.57 3.39 23.96
C PHE A 595 -10.98 3.29 24.54
N SER A 596 -11.35 2.12 25.08
CA SER A 596 -12.60 1.96 25.84
C SER A 596 -12.41 2.29 27.32
N SER A 597 -13.46 2.82 27.97
CA SER A 597 -13.41 3.13 29.40
C SER A 597 -13.36 1.86 30.25
N LYS A 598 -12.46 1.84 31.25
CA LYS A 598 -12.44 0.85 32.34
C LYS A 598 -13.60 1.04 33.32
N TYR A 599 -14.18 2.24 33.37
CA TYR A 599 -15.21 2.63 34.33
C TYR A 599 -16.56 2.83 33.63
N PRO A 600 -17.58 2.03 33.96
CA PRO A 600 -18.93 2.19 33.40
C PRO A 600 -19.50 3.58 33.72
N GLY A 601 -20.08 4.26 32.73
CA GLY A 601 -20.76 5.56 32.91
C GLY A 601 -19.92 6.82 32.62
N MET A 602 -18.69 6.71 32.11
CA MET A 602 -17.97 7.87 31.57
C MET A 602 -18.58 8.32 30.23
N ASN A 603 -18.92 9.61 30.13
CA ASN A 603 -19.47 10.21 28.90
C ASN A 603 -18.39 10.61 27.86
N VAL A 604 -17.10 10.56 28.23
CA VAL A 604 -15.99 10.96 27.34
C VAL A 604 -15.17 9.74 26.99
N THR A 605 -14.94 9.52 25.69
CA THR A 605 -14.08 8.43 25.25
C THR A 605 -12.63 8.68 25.65
N PRO A 606 -11.98 7.75 26.39
CA PRO A 606 -10.59 7.92 26.79
C PRO A 606 -9.64 7.97 25.61
N VAL A 607 -8.70 8.92 25.65
CA VAL A 607 -7.64 9.05 24.64
C VAL A 607 -6.27 9.21 25.26
N ASP A 608 -5.26 8.68 24.59
CA ASP A 608 -3.85 8.85 24.97
C ASP A 608 -2.93 8.65 23.75
N PHE A 609 -2.00 9.57 23.51
CA PHE A 609 -1.03 9.44 22.43
C PHE A 609 -0.05 8.27 22.62
N HIS A 610 0.08 7.75 23.85
CA HIS A 610 1.01 6.69 24.23
C HIS A 610 0.29 5.34 24.44
N PRO A 611 0.53 4.32 23.59
CA PRO A 611 -0.28 3.11 23.56
C PRO A 611 -0.24 2.31 24.87
N MET A 612 0.94 2.07 25.46
CA MET A 612 1.04 1.33 26.73
C MET A 612 0.33 2.04 27.90
N ARG A 613 0.40 3.39 27.95
CA ARG A 613 -0.24 4.18 29.01
C ARG A 613 -1.75 4.16 28.84
N GLY A 614 -2.21 4.28 27.60
CA GLY A 614 -3.60 4.11 27.20
C GLY A 614 -4.17 2.78 27.67
N LEU A 615 -3.52 1.65 27.34
CA LEU A 615 -3.95 0.32 27.76
C LEU A 615 -3.84 0.08 29.27
N THR A 616 -2.84 0.66 29.94
CA THR A 616 -2.71 0.51 31.38
C THR A 616 -3.85 1.25 32.12
N ARG A 617 -4.19 2.46 31.67
CA ARG A 617 -5.21 3.31 32.31
C ARG A 617 -6.64 3.02 31.87
N ASN A 618 -6.82 2.47 30.67
CA ASN A 618 -8.11 2.21 30.03
C ASN A 618 -8.17 0.76 29.55
N SER A 619 -9.18 0.41 28.75
CA SER A 619 -9.33 -0.92 28.14
C SER A 619 -9.09 -0.85 26.63
N PRO A 620 -8.74 -1.98 25.98
CA PRO A 620 -8.71 -2.05 24.52
C PRO A 620 -9.98 -1.51 23.88
N TYR A 621 -9.86 -0.88 22.71
CA TYR A 621 -11.02 -0.28 22.02
C TYR A 621 -12.18 -1.27 21.84
N ASP A 622 -11.90 -2.53 21.52
CA ASP A 622 -12.90 -3.58 21.33
C ASP A 622 -13.35 -4.30 22.62
N SER A 623 -13.02 -3.79 23.82
CA SER A 623 -13.35 -4.48 25.07
C SER A 623 -14.85 -4.76 25.24
N GLY A 624 -15.72 -3.87 24.74
CA GLY A 624 -17.18 -4.05 24.73
C GLY A 624 -17.68 -5.21 23.86
N LEU A 625 -16.82 -5.77 23.00
CA LEU A 625 -17.11 -6.93 22.16
C LEU A 625 -16.65 -8.26 22.80
N THR A 626 -15.93 -8.21 23.92
CA THR A 626 -15.46 -9.40 24.63
C THR A 626 -16.62 -10.07 25.38
N GLY A 627 -16.77 -11.40 25.23
CA GLY A 627 -17.89 -12.18 25.75
C GLY A 627 -19.14 -12.17 24.85
N VAL A 628 -19.17 -11.32 23.82
CA VAL A 628 -20.21 -11.29 22.79
C VAL A 628 -19.66 -11.83 21.48
N LEU A 629 -18.63 -11.16 20.95
CA LEU A 629 -17.98 -11.48 19.69
C LEU A 629 -16.71 -12.30 19.90
N PHE A 630 -15.90 -11.92 20.88
CA PHE A 630 -14.60 -12.53 21.14
C PHE A 630 -14.61 -13.33 22.44
N ASP A 631 -13.92 -14.47 22.47
CA ASP A 631 -13.75 -15.27 23.70
C ASP A 631 -12.98 -14.47 24.77
N ASN A 632 -13.33 -14.65 26.04
CA ASN A 632 -12.69 -14.02 27.20
C ASN A 632 -11.23 -14.51 27.41
N LYS A 633 -10.79 -15.51 26.64
CA LYS A 633 -9.44 -16.06 26.62
C LYS A 633 -8.85 -16.07 25.21
N ILE A 634 -7.54 -15.91 25.14
CA ILE A 634 -6.71 -16.12 23.95
C ILE A 634 -5.86 -17.37 24.17
N ASN A 635 -5.87 -18.31 23.22
CA ASN A 635 -5.10 -19.54 23.31
C ASN A 635 -3.83 -19.44 22.47
N LEU A 636 -2.69 -19.77 23.07
CA LEU A 636 -1.44 -19.98 22.33
C LEU A 636 -1.22 -21.47 22.07
N ALA A 637 -0.59 -21.78 20.94
CA ALA A 637 0.03 -23.08 20.71
C ALA A 637 1.51 -22.86 20.33
N ALA A 638 2.38 -23.76 20.76
CA ALA A 638 3.82 -23.61 20.59
C ALA A 638 4.38 -24.70 19.67
N ILE A 639 5.21 -24.30 18.70
CA ILE A 639 6.01 -25.20 17.86
C ILE A 639 7.47 -24.94 18.20
N CYS A 640 8.13 -25.94 18.78
CA CYS A 640 9.49 -25.81 19.32
C CYS A 640 10.25 -27.13 19.23
N PRO A 641 11.57 -27.14 18.98
CA PRO A 641 12.39 -28.33 19.18
C PRO A 641 12.38 -28.80 20.63
N SER A 642 12.68 -30.08 20.86
CA SER A 642 12.68 -30.65 22.21
C SER A 642 13.75 -30.07 23.13
N ALA A 643 14.90 -29.66 22.57
CA ALA A 643 16.04 -29.17 23.35
C ALA A 643 15.73 -27.87 24.11
N GLU A 644 15.02 -26.94 23.48
CA GLU A 644 14.70 -25.63 24.07
C GLU A 644 13.30 -25.57 24.70
N ALA A 645 12.57 -26.69 24.73
CA ALA A 645 11.15 -26.68 25.06
C ALA A 645 10.84 -26.08 26.45
N GLN A 646 11.61 -26.45 27.47
CA GLN A 646 11.40 -25.93 28.82
C GLN A 646 11.79 -24.46 28.94
N GLU A 647 12.88 -24.04 28.30
CA GLU A 647 13.32 -22.64 28.30
C GLU A 647 12.30 -21.76 27.60
N PHE A 648 11.81 -22.21 26.44
CA PHE A 648 10.79 -21.49 25.68
C PHE A 648 9.45 -21.43 26.41
N SER A 649 9.00 -22.52 27.05
CA SER A 649 7.78 -22.51 27.87
C SER A 649 7.89 -21.51 29.03
N ASN A 650 9.03 -21.48 29.71
CA ASN A 650 9.28 -20.52 30.79
C ASN A 650 9.28 -19.07 30.27
N PHE A 651 9.82 -18.85 29.08
CA PHE A 651 9.80 -17.55 28.42
C PHE A 651 8.36 -17.09 28.11
N LEU A 652 7.53 -17.96 27.51
CA LEU A 652 6.14 -17.60 27.19
C LEU A 652 5.30 -17.31 28.45
N LYS A 653 5.60 -17.98 29.57
CA LYS A 653 4.94 -17.72 30.87
C LYS A 653 5.26 -16.34 31.45
N LEU A 654 6.25 -15.63 30.92
CA LEU A 654 6.51 -14.24 31.30
C LEU A 654 5.35 -13.31 30.92
N GLU A 655 4.54 -13.68 29.92
CA GLU A 655 3.39 -12.87 29.47
C GLU A 655 2.29 -12.71 30.52
N VAL A 656 2.17 -13.66 31.45
CA VAL A 656 1.11 -13.64 32.48
C VAL A 656 1.59 -13.04 33.81
N VAL A 657 2.83 -12.55 33.88
CA VAL A 657 3.39 -11.95 35.09
C VAL A 657 3.78 -10.49 34.87
N LYS A 658 3.81 -9.72 35.95
CA LYS A 658 4.30 -8.35 35.93
C LYS A 658 5.82 -8.33 35.77
N ILE A 659 6.32 -7.49 34.87
CA ILE A 659 7.76 -7.33 34.59
C ILE A 659 8.14 -5.86 34.69
N GLY A 660 9.10 -5.56 35.56
CA GLY A 660 9.65 -4.21 35.68
C GLY A 660 10.48 -3.81 34.46
N SER A 661 10.36 -2.55 34.05
CA SER A 661 11.20 -1.91 33.03
C SER A 661 12.68 -1.82 33.44
N ASN A 662 12.98 -1.96 34.73
CA ASN A 662 14.34 -1.93 35.29
C ASN A 662 15.15 -0.70 34.86
N LYS A 663 14.49 0.46 34.76
CA LYS A 663 15.07 1.74 34.33
C LYS A 663 15.58 1.76 32.88
N VAL A 664 15.18 0.79 32.05
CA VAL A 664 15.48 0.79 30.63
C VAL A 664 14.47 1.69 29.91
N ASN A 665 14.94 2.65 29.11
CA ASN A 665 14.11 3.54 28.30
C ASN A 665 12.96 4.22 29.08
N GLU A 666 13.23 4.70 30.29
CA GLU A 666 12.21 5.20 31.23
C GLU A 666 11.32 6.31 30.66
N ASP A 667 11.80 7.07 29.67
CA ASP A 667 11.02 8.15 29.04
C ASP A 667 9.91 7.64 28.10
N TYR A 668 9.79 6.33 27.92
CA TYR A 668 8.78 5.71 27.06
C TYR A 668 8.30 4.35 27.57
N LEU A 669 9.20 3.47 28.02
CA LEU A 669 8.82 2.15 28.49
C LEU A 669 8.11 2.23 29.85
N ILE A 670 6.97 1.55 29.96
CA ILE A 670 6.22 1.35 31.20
C ILE A 670 6.40 -0.10 31.62
N ASP A 671 6.40 -0.37 32.92
CA ASP A 671 6.37 -1.75 33.45
C ASP A 671 5.25 -2.54 32.78
N TYR A 672 5.56 -3.76 32.33
CA TYR A 672 4.57 -4.65 31.75
C TYR A 672 3.67 -5.18 32.87
N PRO A 673 2.35 -4.90 32.86
CA PRO A 673 1.47 -5.28 33.95
C PRO A 673 1.10 -6.77 33.94
N GLY A 674 1.37 -7.47 32.84
CA GLY A 674 0.83 -8.80 32.55
C GLY A 674 -0.35 -8.72 31.58
N PHE A 675 -0.57 -9.78 30.82
CA PHE A 675 -1.51 -9.77 29.70
C PHE A 675 -2.96 -9.41 30.10
N PHE A 676 -3.45 -9.98 31.20
CA PHE A 676 -4.82 -9.73 31.65
C PHE A 676 -5.04 -8.26 32.05
N ASP A 677 -4.13 -7.67 32.82
CA ASP A 677 -4.27 -6.28 33.28
C ASP A 677 -4.14 -5.26 32.14
N ALA A 678 -3.39 -5.60 31.09
CA ALA A 678 -3.26 -4.79 29.88
C ALA A 678 -4.49 -4.85 28.98
N TYR A 679 -5.09 -6.05 28.79
CA TYR A 679 -6.09 -6.28 27.73
C TYR A 679 -7.48 -6.68 28.23
N GLY A 680 -7.65 -6.98 29.53
CA GLY A 680 -8.91 -7.44 30.11
C GLY A 680 -9.35 -8.84 29.68
N VAL A 681 -8.43 -9.63 29.11
CA VAL A 681 -8.66 -11.00 28.61
C VAL A 681 -7.56 -11.93 29.09
N SER A 682 -7.88 -13.20 29.36
CA SER A 682 -6.89 -14.17 29.82
C SER A 682 -6.03 -14.68 28.65
N LEU A 683 -4.75 -14.95 28.91
CA LEU A 683 -3.86 -15.63 27.95
C LEU A 683 -3.58 -17.04 28.44
N ASN A 684 -3.94 -18.04 27.63
CA ASN A 684 -3.65 -19.44 27.90
C ASN A 684 -2.33 -19.83 27.22
N VAL A 685 -1.27 -19.92 28.02
CA VAL A 685 0.09 -20.29 27.58
C VAL A 685 0.27 -21.81 27.73
N PRO A 686 0.67 -22.54 26.68
CA PRO A 686 0.79 -24.00 26.74
C PRO A 686 1.97 -24.47 27.58
N ASP A 687 1.74 -25.50 28.39
CA ASP A 687 2.81 -26.30 29.00
C ASP A 687 3.42 -27.26 27.99
N VAL A 688 4.67 -27.66 28.19
CA VAL A 688 5.43 -28.57 27.30
C VAL A 688 4.71 -29.90 27.04
N ASN A 689 3.94 -30.39 28.01
CA ASN A 689 3.21 -31.65 27.92
C ASN A 689 1.73 -31.48 27.53
N SER A 690 1.31 -30.26 27.20
CA SER A 690 -0.09 -29.99 26.82
C SER A 690 -0.36 -30.38 25.37
N GLU A 691 -1.64 -30.58 25.04
CA GLU A 691 -2.09 -30.83 23.66
C GLU A 691 -1.80 -29.68 22.67
N ASN A 692 -1.47 -28.49 23.19
CA ASN A 692 -1.16 -27.30 22.41
C ASN A 692 0.36 -27.07 22.26
N TRP A 693 1.18 -28.03 22.66
CA TRP A 693 2.62 -28.03 22.47
C TRP A 693 3.04 -29.07 21.43
N PHE A 694 3.69 -28.61 20.36
CA PHE A 694 4.06 -29.41 19.20
C PHE A 694 5.58 -29.46 19.05
N THR A 695 6.18 -30.60 19.39
CA THR A 695 7.63 -30.79 19.25
C THR A 695 8.03 -30.91 17.79
N CYS A 696 8.76 -29.93 17.28
CA CYS A 696 9.29 -29.93 15.92
C CYS A 696 10.62 -30.72 15.85
N PRO A 697 10.75 -31.75 15.00
CA PRO A 697 12.02 -32.48 14.85
C PRO A 697 13.11 -31.59 14.24
N GLU A 698 14.38 -31.90 14.54
CA GLU A 698 15.53 -31.30 13.86
C GLU A 698 15.48 -31.58 12.35
N PRO A 699 15.86 -30.62 11.48
CA PRO A 699 15.97 -30.86 10.05
C PRO A 699 17.04 -31.93 9.77
N LEU A 700 16.77 -32.81 8.80
CA LEU A 700 17.76 -33.78 8.34
C LEU A 700 18.74 -33.05 7.43
N THR A 701 20.01 -32.99 7.82
CA THR A 701 21.06 -32.44 6.96
C THR A 701 21.18 -33.28 5.70
N LYS A 702 20.80 -32.69 4.56
CA LYS A 702 20.84 -33.32 3.23
C LYS A 702 22.07 -32.85 2.44
N GLN A 703 22.23 -33.35 1.21
CA GLN A 703 23.39 -33.06 0.38
C GLN A 703 23.49 -31.57 0.03
N THR A 704 22.33 -30.91 -0.13
CA THR A 704 22.25 -29.48 -0.45
C THR A 704 21.58 -28.68 0.66
N LEU A 705 21.91 -27.38 0.69
CA LEU A 705 21.26 -26.41 1.58
C LEU A 705 19.74 -26.35 1.31
N GLN A 706 19.36 -26.36 0.03
CA GLN A 706 17.97 -26.32 -0.43
C GLN A 706 17.15 -27.48 0.11
N GLU A 707 17.65 -28.71 -0.02
CA GLU A 707 16.96 -29.90 0.48
C GLU A 707 16.79 -29.87 1.99
N THR A 708 17.78 -29.36 2.72
CA THR A 708 17.73 -29.21 4.18
C THR A 708 16.72 -28.12 4.60
N ALA A 709 16.69 -27.01 3.88
CA ALA A 709 15.72 -25.93 4.09
C ALA A 709 14.27 -26.40 3.84
N PHE A 710 14.05 -27.20 2.79
CA PHE A 710 12.74 -27.79 2.52
C PHE A 710 12.33 -28.85 3.54
N ASP A 711 13.29 -29.63 4.05
CA ASP A 711 13.03 -30.57 5.14
C ASP A 711 12.57 -29.85 6.42
N LEU A 712 13.22 -28.73 6.76
CA LEU A 712 12.81 -27.87 7.87
C LEU A 712 11.41 -27.31 7.64
N ARG A 713 11.15 -26.74 6.45
CA ARG A 713 9.83 -26.25 6.05
C ARG A 713 8.76 -27.30 6.26
N ASP A 714 8.94 -28.50 5.71
CA ASP A 714 7.94 -29.56 5.77
C ASP A 714 7.68 -30.00 7.22
N LYS A 715 8.71 -30.05 8.06
CA LYS A 715 8.55 -30.36 9.49
C LYS A 715 7.73 -29.31 10.23
N VAL A 716 7.98 -28.02 9.97
CA VAL A 716 7.21 -26.92 10.57
C VAL A 716 5.75 -26.97 10.10
N ILE A 717 5.53 -27.11 8.78
CA ILE A 717 4.18 -27.21 8.19
C ILE A 717 3.40 -28.40 8.76
N ASN A 718 4.02 -29.58 8.87
CA ASN A 718 3.38 -30.74 9.47
C ASN A 718 2.93 -30.51 10.92
N ARG A 719 3.65 -29.69 11.70
CA ARG A 719 3.24 -29.32 13.06
C ARG A 719 2.13 -28.28 13.09
N ILE A 720 2.14 -27.35 12.14
CA ILE A 720 1.02 -26.44 11.91
C ILE A 720 -0.24 -27.25 11.60
N ASP A 721 -0.22 -28.17 10.63
CA ASP A 721 -1.38 -28.98 10.25
C ASP A 721 -1.93 -29.82 11.41
N GLN A 722 -1.04 -30.36 12.25
CA GLN A 722 -1.45 -31.06 13.47
C GLN A 722 -2.19 -30.13 14.45
N SER A 723 -1.73 -28.89 14.60
CA SER A 723 -2.37 -27.91 15.48
C SER A 723 -3.76 -27.49 15.02
N LEU A 724 -4.02 -27.53 13.70
CA LEU A 724 -5.29 -27.15 13.08
C LEU A 724 -6.37 -28.23 13.17
N LYS A 725 -6.04 -29.45 13.59
CA LYS A 725 -7.04 -30.51 13.79
C LYS A 725 -8.03 -30.23 14.93
N ASN A 726 -7.68 -29.33 15.83
CA ASN A 726 -8.53 -28.89 16.93
C ASN A 726 -9.22 -27.57 16.51
N GLU A 727 -10.55 -27.51 16.64
CA GLU A 727 -11.37 -26.35 16.22
C GLU A 727 -11.18 -25.10 17.10
N ILE A 728 -10.39 -25.17 18.18
CA ILE A 728 -10.06 -24.02 19.01
C ILE A 728 -9.15 -23.04 18.26
N LYS A 729 -9.60 -21.79 18.09
CA LYS A 729 -8.79 -20.69 17.54
C LYS A 729 -7.58 -20.41 18.43
N LYS A 730 -6.38 -20.40 17.82
CA LYS A 730 -5.08 -20.25 18.50
C LYS A 730 -4.16 -19.32 17.73
N VAL A 731 -3.25 -18.66 18.43
CA VAL A 731 -2.06 -18.04 17.82
C VAL A 731 -0.90 -19.02 17.91
N LEU A 732 -0.33 -19.40 16.77
CA LEU A 732 0.81 -20.34 16.72
C LEU A 732 2.12 -19.59 16.93
N VAL A 733 2.84 -19.91 17.99
CA VAL A 733 4.15 -19.35 18.30
C VAL A 733 5.23 -20.35 17.85
N ILE A 734 6.05 -19.95 16.89
CA ILE A 734 7.05 -20.80 16.25
C ILE A 734 8.43 -20.36 16.72
N TYR A 735 9.13 -21.25 17.42
CA TYR A 735 10.48 -21.00 17.89
C TYR A 735 11.53 -21.42 16.85
N ILE A 736 12.47 -20.53 16.54
CA ILE A 736 13.59 -20.78 15.62
C ILE A 736 14.91 -20.72 16.42
N PRO A 737 15.59 -21.85 16.64
CA PRO A 737 16.89 -21.87 17.26
C PRO A 737 17.98 -21.32 16.32
N ASP A 738 19.07 -20.81 16.90
CA ASP A 738 20.19 -20.21 16.16
C ASP A 738 20.80 -21.20 15.15
N ARG A 739 20.81 -22.50 15.52
CA ARG A 739 21.30 -23.59 14.65
C ARG A 739 20.47 -23.78 13.38
N TRP A 740 19.24 -23.27 13.31
CA TRP A 740 18.39 -23.38 12.11
C TRP A 740 18.56 -22.21 11.15
N LEU A 741 19.15 -21.09 11.57
CA LEU A 741 19.19 -19.84 10.78
C LEU A 741 19.83 -20.02 9.39
N THR A 742 20.82 -20.90 9.26
CA THR A 742 21.43 -21.20 7.94
C THR A 742 20.43 -21.83 6.97
N TYR A 743 19.41 -22.53 7.47
CA TYR A 743 18.40 -23.26 6.68
C TYR A 743 17.09 -22.48 6.50
N THR A 744 16.95 -21.28 7.06
CA THR A 744 15.71 -20.50 6.93
C THR A 744 15.60 -19.72 5.63
N SER A 745 16.69 -19.59 4.86
CA SER A 745 16.66 -18.93 3.56
C SER A 745 17.78 -19.44 2.64
N PHE A 746 17.55 -19.38 1.32
CA PHE A 746 18.61 -19.59 0.33
C PHE A 746 18.32 -18.81 -0.95
N HIS A 747 19.38 -18.53 -1.71
CA HIS A 747 19.30 -17.93 -3.05
C HIS A 747 20.22 -18.70 -4.00
N ILE A 748 19.65 -19.52 -4.88
CA ILE A 748 20.40 -20.34 -5.85
C ILE A 748 19.84 -20.06 -7.23
N GLU A 749 20.71 -19.63 -8.14
CA GLU A 749 20.36 -19.23 -9.52
C GLU A 749 19.16 -18.26 -9.55
N ASN A 750 17.98 -18.76 -9.95
CA ASN A 750 16.74 -18.00 -10.11
C ASN A 750 15.70 -18.32 -9.01
N GLU A 751 16.06 -19.10 -7.99
CA GLU A 751 15.19 -19.46 -6.89
C GLU A 751 15.59 -18.74 -5.59
N HIS A 752 14.62 -18.08 -4.96
CA HIS A 752 14.75 -17.48 -3.64
C HIS A 752 13.71 -18.07 -2.69
N PHE A 753 14.18 -18.64 -1.59
CA PHE A 753 13.35 -19.19 -0.53
C PHE A 753 13.58 -18.46 0.79
N ASP A 754 12.50 -18.21 1.51
CA ASP A 754 12.49 -17.71 2.88
C ASP A 754 11.40 -18.47 3.67
N LEU A 755 11.80 -19.11 4.77
CA LEU A 755 10.92 -19.94 5.59
C LEU A 755 9.81 -19.11 6.25
N HIS A 756 10.14 -17.90 6.71
CA HIS A 756 9.19 -17.02 7.38
C HIS A 756 8.07 -16.63 6.40
N ASP A 757 8.44 -16.09 5.23
CA ASP A 757 7.48 -15.67 4.21
C ASP A 757 6.63 -16.86 3.70
N TYR A 758 7.25 -18.04 3.54
CA TYR A 758 6.54 -19.25 3.13
C TYR A 758 5.48 -19.70 4.15
N VAL A 759 5.87 -19.83 5.43
CA VAL A 759 4.95 -20.24 6.49
C VAL A 759 3.85 -19.19 6.70
N LYS A 760 4.18 -17.90 6.61
CA LYS A 760 3.19 -16.82 6.66
C LYS A 760 2.16 -16.91 5.55
N ALA A 761 2.60 -17.10 4.31
CA ALA A 761 1.70 -17.30 3.18
C ALA A 761 0.81 -18.53 3.39
N TYR A 762 1.41 -19.66 3.79
CA TYR A 762 0.68 -20.91 4.05
C TYR A 762 -0.39 -20.73 5.13
N CYS A 763 -0.04 -20.14 6.28
CA CYS A 763 -0.98 -19.94 7.38
C CYS A 763 -2.08 -18.93 7.06
N ALA A 764 -1.78 -17.90 6.26
CA ALA A 764 -2.79 -16.95 5.80
C ALA A 764 -3.85 -17.63 4.90
N GLU A 765 -3.47 -18.60 4.05
CA GLU A 765 -4.44 -19.40 3.28
C GLU A 765 -5.39 -20.22 4.17
N HIS A 766 -4.95 -20.54 5.38
CA HIS A 766 -5.72 -21.33 6.35
C HIS A 766 -6.40 -20.48 7.43
N GLY A 767 -6.29 -19.14 7.37
CA GLY A 767 -6.86 -18.23 8.37
C GLY A 767 -6.19 -18.34 9.75
N VAL A 768 -4.90 -18.67 9.79
CA VAL A 768 -4.15 -18.94 11.01
C VAL A 768 -3.12 -17.86 11.25
N ALA A 769 -3.10 -17.29 12.45
CA ALA A 769 -2.09 -16.31 12.81
C ALA A 769 -0.87 -16.97 13.45
N THR A 770 0.32 -16.54 13.03
CA THR A 770 1.61 -17.06 13.51
C THR A 770 2.50 -15.96 14.07
N GLN A 771 3.32 -16.29 15.07
CA GLN A 771 4.37 -15.43 15.62
C GLN A 771 5.69 -16.20 15.68
N PHE A 772 6.70 -15.73 14.95
CA PHE A 772 8.05 -16.27 15.01
C PHE A 772 8.82 -15.68 16.19
N ILE A 773 9.57 -16.50 16.90
CA ILE A 773 10.47 -16.08 17.99
C ILE A 773 11.81 -16.76 17.79
N ASN A 774 12.87 -15.96 17.69
CA ASN A 774 14.24 -16.46 17.55
C ASN A 774 14.87 -16.69 18.93
N GLU A 775 15.88 -17.56 18.99
CA GLU A 775 16.64 -17.88 20.20
C GLU A 775 17.32 -16.65 20.84
N ASP A 776 17.77 -15.69 20.05
CA ASP A 776 18.33 -14.43 20.54
C ASP A 776 17.32 -13.60 21.37
N THR A 777 16.03 -13.72 21.08
CA THR A 777 14.95 -12.97 21.70
C THR A 777 14.72 -13.45 23.13
N ILE A 778 14.73 -14.76 23.36
CA ILE A 778 14.53 -15.33 24.69
C ILE A 778 15.72 -15.05 25.63
N LYS A 779 16.92 -14.91 25.08
CA LYS A 779 18.16 -14.59 25.81
C LYS A 779 18.34 -13.09 26.09
N SER A 780 17.50 -12.24 25.51
CA SER A 780 17.61 -10.79 25.64
C SER A 780 17.34 -10.29 27.06
N GLN A 781 18.08 -9.25 27.45
CA GLN A 781 17.89 -8.56 28.74
C GLN A 781 16.67 -7.62 28.71
N LEU A 782 16.12 -7.31 27.52
CA LEU A 782 15.01 -6.38 27.33
C LEU A 782 13.63 -7.02 27.60
N LYS A 783 13.51 -7.80 28.67
CA LYS A 783 12.33 -8.62 28.97
C LYS A 783 11.02 -7.82 28.99
N CYS A 784 11.00 -6.67 29.65
CA CYS A 784 9.79 -5.83 29.74
C CYS A 784 9.33 -5.34 28.36
N GLN A 785 10.25 -4.89 27.50
CA GLN A 785 9.91 -4.43 26.16
C GLN A 785 9.44 -5.60 25.29
N ILE A 786 10.13 -6.74 25.34
CA ILE A 786 9.76 -7.92 24.55
C ILE A 786 8.35 -8.41 24.91
N ASN A 787 8.00 -8.47 26.20
CA ASN A 787 6.67 -8.92 26.63
C ASN A 787 5.57 -7.92 26.23
N TRP A 788 5.81 -6.61 26.30
CA TRP A 788 4.87 -5.66 25.69
C TRP A 788 4.66 -5.99 24.20
N TRP A 789 5.72 -6.14 23.40
CA TRP A 789 5.63 -6.32 21.95
C TRP A 789 4.93 -7.62 21.57
N LEU A 790 5.26 -8.72 22.25
CA LEU A 790 4.61 -10.01 22.05
C LEU A 790 3.15 -9.97 22.49
N SER A 791 2.83 -9.33 23.62
CA SER A 791 1.44 -9.20 24.07
C SER A 791 0.54 -8.51 23.03
N LEU A 792 1.02 -7.43 22.37
CA LEU A 792 0.28 -6.77 21.29
C LEU A 792 0.05 -7.70 20.12
N SER A 793 1.13 -8.39 19.72
CA SER A 793 1.10 -9.33 18.62
C SER A 793 0.06 -10.41 18.86
N TYR A 794 0.08 -11.06 20.04
CA TYR A 794 -0.91 -12.08 20.39
C TYR A 794 -2.34 -11.54 20.41
N TYR A 795 -2.55 -10.33 20.94
CA TYR A 795 -3.85 -9.71 20.97
C TYR A 795 -4.39 -9.45 19.55
N VAL A 796 -3.63 -8.71 18.74
CA VAL A 796 -4.02 -8.29 17.39
C VAL A 796 -4.18 -9.48 16.44
N LYS A 797 -3.36 -10.52 16.60
CA LYS A 797 -3.43 -11.77 15.80
C LYS A 797 -4.68 -12.60 16.06
N THR A 798 -5.48 -12.27 17.07
CA THR A 798 -6.82 -12.85 17.27
C THR A 798 -7.94 -12.00 16.66
N LEU A 799 -7.59 -11.11 15.73
CA LEU A 799 -8.48 -10.15 15.05
C LEU A 799 -9.09 -9.09 15.98
N ARG A 800 -8.49 -8.90 17.15
CA ARG A 800 -8.85 -7.87 18.11
C ARG A 800 -8.23 -6.52 17.78
N THR A 801 -8.86 -5.44 18.24
CA THR A 801 -8.47 -4.04 18.00
C THR A 801 -8.08 -3.36 19.31
N PRO A 802 -6.78 -3.12 19.56
CA PRO A 802 -6.32 -2.58 20.83
C PRO A 802 -6.62 -1.09 20.97
N TRP A 803 -6.51 -0.32 19.88
CA TRP A 803 -6.80 1.11 19.83
C TRP A 803 -7.10 1.56 18.39
N ILE A 804 -7.68 2.75 18.23
CA ILE A 804 -7.91 3.40 16.94
C ILE A 804 -7.45 4.88 16.95
N LEU A 805 -7.49 5.56 15.80
CA LEU A 805 -7.25 7.00 15.69
C LEU A 805 -8.52 7.82 15.96
N GLN A 806 -8.42 8.89 16.75
CA GLN A 806 -9.55 9.73 17.16
C GLN A 806 -10.05 10.72 16.07
N HIS A 807 -9.18 11.22 15.18
CA HIS A 807 -9.38 12.51 14.51
C HIS A 807 -9.25 12.56 12.98
N LEU A 808 -9.43 11.45 12.24
CA LEU A 808 -9.50 11.53 10.78
C LEU A 808 -10.95 11.69 10.30
N ASP A 809 -11.12 12.30 9.12
CA ASP A 809 -12.44 12.43 8.50
C ASP A 809 -13.05 11.06 8.23
N LYS A 810 -14.23 10.81 8.83
CA LYS A 810 -14.93 9.53 8.79
C LYS A 810 -15.25 9.06 7.37
N ASN A 811 -15.32 9.97 6.40
CA ASN A 811 -15.63 9.65 5.00
C ASN A 811 -14.40 9.42 4.11
N THR A 812 -13.20 9.42 4.69
CA THR A 812 -11.94 9.21 3.96
C THR A 812 -11.49 7.75 4.01
N ALA A 813 -11.12 7.20 2.85
CA ALA A 813 -10.40 5.94 2.72
C ALA A 813 -8.93 6.21 2.38
N PHE A 814 -8.02 5.45 2.98
CA PHE A 814 -6.61 5.48 2.62
C PHE A 814 -6.22 4.18 1.93
N ALA A 815 -5.49 4.25 0.83
CA ALA A 815 -5.00 3.08 0.11
C ALA A 815 -3.49 3.17 -0.08
N GLY A 816 -2.79 2.06 0.17
CA GLY A 816 -1.36 1.94 -0.11
C GLY A 816 -1.08 1.00 -1.28
N ILE A 817 -0.23 1.43 -2.22
CA ILE A 817 0.25 0.59 -3.33
C ILE A 817 1.58 -0.05 -2.97
N GLY A 818 1.61 -1.39 -2.99
CA GLY A 818 2.84 -2.19 -2.91
C GLY A 818 3.07 -2.97 -4.21
N TYR A 819 4.33 -3.12 -4.61
CA TYR A 819 4.73 -3.92 -5.77
C TYR A 819 5.65 -5.06 -5.35
N SER A 820 5.45 -6.24 -5.93
CA SER A 820 6.39 -7.36 -5.87
C SER A 820 6.79 -7.75 -7.27
N VAL A 821 8.11 -7.75 -7.53
CA VAL A 821 8.72 -7.99 -8.84
C VAL A 821 9.60 -9.23 -8.74
N ARG A 822 9.48 -10.17 -9.68
CA ARG A 822 10.46 -11.24 -9.85
C ARG A 822 11.69 -10.70 -10.60
N SER A 823 12.85 -10.72 -9.95
CA SER A 823 14.12 -10.31 -10.56
C SER A 823 14.66 -11.40 -11.48
N SER A 824 14.73 -11.12 -12.78
CA SER A 824 15.97 -11.09 -13.61
C SER A 824 15.62 -11.24 -15.10
N LYS A 825 16.03 -10.28 -15.95
CA LYS A 825 16.30 -10.38 -17.40
C LYS A 825 15.54 -11.43 -18.25
N GLU A 826 14.25 -11.64 -18.03
CA GLU A 826 13.45 -12.39 -19.00
C GLU A 826 12.94 -11.42 -20.07
N GLU A 827 13.29 -11.70 -21.32
CA GLU A 827 12.80 -11.00 -22.52
C GLU A 827 11.27 -11.10 -22.71
N ASN A 828 10.54 -11.75 -21.78
CA ASN A 828 9.08 -11.80 -21.75
C ASN A 828 8.55 -11.68 -20.31
N GLY A 829 8.38 -10.45 -19.82
CA GLY A 829 7.40 -10.09 -18.79
C GLY A 829 7.64 -10.62 -17.37
N SER A 830 8.37 -9.86 -16.55
CA SER A 830 8.37 -10.05 -15.09
C SER A 830 6.93 -9.95 -14.56
N ILE A 831 6.34 -11.05 -14.08
CA ILE A 831 5.01 -11.02 -13.45
C ILE A 831 5.11 -10.11 -12.22
N VAL A 832 4.38 -9.00 -12.25
CA VAL A 832 4.28 -8.06 -11.12
C VAL A 832 2.91 -8.20 -10.47
N LEU A 833 2.93 -8.39 -9.15
CA LEU A 833 1.74 -8.37 -8.32
C LEU A 833 1.62 -7.01 -7.67
N GLY A 834 0.49 -6.34 -7.92
CA GLY A 834 0.06 -5.15 -7.22
C GLY A 834 -0.73 -5.54 -5.97
N CYS A 835 -0.40 -4.94 -4.82
CA CYS A 835 -1.16 -5.08 -3.59
C CYS A 835 -1.87 -3.75 -3.27
N SER A 836 -3.18 -3.82 -3.05
CA SER A 836 -3.98 -2.73 -2.46
C SER A 836 -4.29 -3.08 -1.01
N HIS A 837 -3.78 -2.28 -0.06
CA HIS A 837 -4.19 -2.36 1.34
C HIS A 837 -4.95 -1.09 1.72
N ILE A 838 -6.16 -1.25 2.24
CA ILE A 838 -7.07 -0.15 2.57
C ILE A 838 -7.18 0.03 4.06
N TYR A 839 -7.18 1.28 4.48
CA TYR A 839 -7.40 1.72 5.84
C TYR A 839 -8.62 2.63 5.90
N ASN A 840 -9.41 2.48 6.95
CA ASN A 840 -10.47 3.44 7.25
C ASN A 840 -9.89 4.68 7.97
N SER A 841 -10.76 5.66 8.23
CA SER A 841 -10.47 6.86 9.01
C SER A 841 -10.05 6.60 10.46
N GLN A 842 -10.38 5.44 11.00
CA GLN A 842 -9.94 5.02 12.34
C GLN A 842 -8.52 4.44 12.32
N GLY A 843 -7.87 4.38 11.14
CA GLY A 843 -6.54 3.83 10.95
C GLY A 843 -6.49 2.31 11.02
N GLN A 844 -7.64 1.63 11.01
CA GLN A 844 -7.71 0.17 10.98
C GLN A 844 -7.47 -0.32 9.55
N GLY A 845 -6.53 -1.25 9.38
CA GLY A 845 -6.37 -1.98 8.13
C GLY A 845 -7.58 -2.90 7.94
N LEU A 846 -8.29 -2.76 6.83
CA LEU A 846 -9.55 -3.47 6.59
C LEU A 846 -9.27 -4.85 5.98
N LYS A 847 -8.93 -4.87 4.70
CA LYS A 847 -8.57 -6.06 3.92
C LYS A 847 -7.57 -5.65 2.85
N TYR A 848 -6.82 -6.63 2.33
CA TYR A 848 -6.02 -6.41 1.14
C TYR A 848 -6.44 -7.37 0.02
N LYS A 849 -6.23 -6.94 -1.23
CA LYS A 849 -6.46 -7.74 -2.46
C LYS A 849 -5.17 -7.78 -3.28
N LEU A 850 -4.78 -8.98 -3.69
CA LEU A 850 -3.73 -9.20 -4.67
C LEU A 850 -4.34 -9.12 -6.07
N SER A 851 -3.71 -8.33 -6.93
CA SER A 851 -4.10 -8.25 -8.33
C SER A 851 -2.87 -8.35 -9.21
N LYS A 852 -2.96 -9.19 -10.24
CA LYS A 852 -1.94 -9.29 -11.26
C LYS A 852 -2.04 -8.08 -12.19
N VAL A 853 -0.88 -7.54 -12.55
CA VAL A 853 -0.79 -6.49 -13.58
C VAL A 853 -0.90 -7.16 -14.95
N GLU A 854 -1.82 -6.71 -15.80
CA GLU A 854 -2.06 -7.34 -17.11
C GLU A 854 -1.28 -6.65 -18.24
N ASP A 855 -1.21 -5.32 -18.24
CA ASP A 855 -0.45 -4.60 -19.27
C ASP A 855 1.05 -4.54 -18.91
N GLN A 856 1.90 -4.31 -19.91
CA GLN A 856 3.33 -4.16 -19.68
C GLN A 856 3.59 -2.90 -18.84
N LEU A 857 4.26 -3.07 -17.69
CA LEU A 857 4.64 -1.94 -16.84
C LEU A 857 5.58 -1.00 -17.57
N TYR A 858 5.38 0.29 -17.31
CA TYR A 858 6.38 1.29 -17.62
C TYR A 858 7.46 1.25 -16.53
N TRP A 859 8.68 0.89 -16.94
CA TRP A 859 9.88 0.97 -16.10
C TRP A 859 10.59 2.28 -16.41
N ASP A 860 10.80 3.09 -15.38
CA ASP A 860 11.59 4.30 -15.57
C ASP A 860 13.10 3.97 -15.67
N LYS A 861 13.92 4.99 -15.93
CA LYS A 861 15.39 4.84 -16.05
C LYS A 861 16.08 4.34 -14.77
N GLN A 862 15.37 4.32 -13.65
CA GLN A 862 15.84 3.86 -12.34
C GLN A 862 15.22 2.50 -11.98
N GLU A 863 14.61 1.82 -12.95
CA GLU A 863 13.95 0.53 -12.79
C GLU A 863 12.84 0.56 -11.74
N ARG A 864 12.14 1.70 -11.62
CA ARG A 864 10.95 1.83 -10.78
C ARG A 864 9.69 1.48 -11.60
N PRO A 865 8.80 0.63 -11.08
CA PRO A 865 7.59 0.24 -11.80
C PRO A 865 6.49 1.31 -11.71
N HIS A 866 5.77 1.50 -12.81
CA HIS A 866 4.59 2.34 -12.93
C HIS A 866 3.47 1.60 -13.66
N LEU A 867 2.25 1.72 -13.16
CA LEU A 867 1.08 1.10 -13.77
C LEU A 867 0.75 1.79 -15.10
N SER A 868 0.22 1.01 -16.05
CA SER A 868 -0.46 1.56 -17.22
C SER A 868 -1.75 2.28 -16.80
N TYR A 869 -2.35 3.04 -17.72
CA TYR A 869 -3.68 3.62 -17.49
C TYR A 869 -4.72 2.57 -17.09
N ASN A 870 -4.77 1.43 -17.80
CA ASN A 870 -5.77 0.39 -17.56
C ASN A 870 -5.56 -0.29 -16.20
N ASP A 871 -4.31 -0.58 -15.83
CA ASP A 871 -4.02 -1.20 -14.53
C ASP A 871 -4.28 -0.23 -13.37
N ALA A 872 -3.95 1.05 -13.53
CA ALA A 872 -4.28 2.09 -12.57
C ALA A 872 -5.81 2.24 -12.41
N PHE A 873 -6.56 2.15 -13.51
CA PHE A 873 -8.02 2.17 -13.51
C PHE A 873 -8.61 0.96 -12.76
N ARG A 874 -8.14 -0.26 -13.06
CA ARG A 874 -8.57 -1.48 -12.34
C ARG A 874 -8.18 -1.47 -10.87
N PHE A 875 -7.04 -0.86 -10.54
CA PHE A 875 -6.61 -0.67 -9.16
C PHE A 875 -7.57 0.26 -8.41
N GLY A 876 -7.98 1.38 -9.01
CA GLY A 876 -8.99 2.26 -8.41
C GLY A 876 -10.36 1.59 -8.23
N LEU A 877 -10.82 0.77 -9.19
CA LEU A 877 -12.01 -0.07 -9.00
C LEU A 877 -11.86 -1.03 -7.81
N SER A 878 -10.69 -1.64 -7.65
CA SER A 878 -10.42 -2.55 -6.53
C SER A 878 -10.47 -1.83 -5.17
N ILE A 879 -9.99 -0.57 -5.11
CA ILE A 879 -10.14 0.27 -3.90
C ILE A 879 -11.62 0.45 -3.55
N LYS A 880 -12.42 0.80 -4.56
CA LYS A 880 -13.85 1.02 -4.39
C LYS A 880 -14.57 -0.23 -3.89
N GLU A 881 -14.35 -1.37 -4.55
CA GLU A 881 -14.92 -2.67 -4.20
C GLU A 881 -14.58 -3.07 -2.77
N LEU A 882 -13.29 -3.01 -2.41
CA LEU A 882 -12.81 -3.38 -1.08
C LEU A 882 -13.38 -2.47 0.01
N PHE A 883 -13.41 -1.15 -0.22
CA PHE A 883 -13.97 -0.22 0.75
C PHE A 883 -15.47 -0.43 0.93
N PHE A 884 -16.22 -0.58 -0.16
CA PHE A 884 -17.66 -0.86 -0.10
C PHE A 884 -17.96 -2.19 0.61
N THR A 885 -17.17 -3.24 0.31
CA THR A 885 -17.29 -4.55 0.94
C THR A 885 -17.01 -4.50 2.44
N ALA A 886 -16.18 -3.57 2.90
CA ALA A 886 -15.82 -3.41 4.31
C ALA A 886 -16.74 -2.43 5.07
N MET A 887 -17.21 -1.35 4.42
CA MET A 887 -17.90 -0.24 5.11
C MET A 887 -19.37 -0.08 4.71
N ASN A 888 -19.85 -0.82 3.71
CA ASN A 888 -21.22 -0.75 3.16
C ASN A 888 -21.62 0.61 2.54
N GLU A 889 -20.65 1.49 2.37
CA GLU A 889 -20.78 2.81 1.77
C GLU A 889 -19.53 3.10 0.93
N LEU A 890 -19.67 3.95 -0.09
CA LEU A 890 -18.53 4.43 -0.86
C LEU A 890 -17.80 5.53 -0.10
N PRO A 891 -16.46 5.60 -0.19
CA PRO A 891 -15.73 6.68 0.43
C PRO A 891 -16.02 7.99 -0.31
N LYS A 892 -16.21 9.09 0.42
CA LYS A 892 -16.34 10.41 -0.22
C LYS A 892 -14.99 10.90 -0.71
N ARG A 893 -13.93 10.59 0.02
CA ARG A 893 -12.55 10.95 -0.32
C ARG A 893 -11.65 9.73 -0.28
N VAL A 894 -10.78 9.60 -1.29
CA VAL A 894 -9.75 8.56 -1.34
C VAL A 894 -8.38 9.21 -1.35
N VAL A 895 -7.49 8.72 -0.50
CA VAL A 895 -6.08 9.13 -0.46
C VAL A 895 -5.22 7.93 -0.81
N VAL A 896 -4.44 8.03 -1.89
CA VAL A 896 -3.53 6.97 -2.31
C VAL A 896 -2.10 7.34 -1.95
N HIS A 897 -1.45 6.49 -1.17
CA HIS A 897 -0.04 6.61 -0.77
C HIS A 897 0.85 5.67 -1.59
N LYS A 898 1.95 6.22 -2.12
CA LYS A 898 2.94 5.48 -2.93
C LYS A 898 4.36 6.00 -2.65
N ARG A 899 5.39 5.19 -2.93
CA ARG A 899 6.81 5.61 -2.84
C ARG A 899 7.44 6.02 -4.17
N THR A 900 6.83 5.69 -5.31
CA THR A 900 7.30 6.17 -6.61
C THR A 900 6.40 7.31 -7.07
N TYR A 901 6.90 8.18 -7.94
CA TYR A 901 6.10 9.26 -8.50
C TYR A 901 4.93 8.71 -9.32
N TYR A 902 3.91 9.54 -9.53
CA TYR A 902 2.78 9.19 -10.38
C TYR A 902 3.05 9.64 -11.82
N THR A 903 2.88 8.73 -12.79
CA THR A 903 2.84 9.10 -14.22
C THR A 903 1.48 9.69 -14.59
N ASP A 904 1.39 10.37 -15.74
CA ASP A 904 0.11 10.90 -16.22
C ASP A 904 -0.92 9.78 -16.46
N ASP A 905 -0.48 8.61 -16.93
CA ASP A 905 -1.32 7.43 -17.10
C ASP A 905 -1.88 6.93 -15.76
N GLU A 906 -1.06 6.88 -14.72
CA GLU A 906 -1.49 6.48 -13.37
C GLU A 906 -2.49 7.47 -12.78
N ILE A 907 -2.23 8.77 -12.92
CA ILE A 907 -3.12 9.83 -12.43
C ILE A 907 -4.47 9.72 -13.13
N ASN A 908 -4.48 9.62 -14.46
CA ASN A 908 -5.73 9.56 -15.22
C ASN A 908 -6.50 8.28 -14.95
N GLY A 909 -5.84 7.11 -14.90
CA GLY A 909 -6.52 5.84 -14.59
C GLY A 909 -7.16 5.84 -13.20
N LEU A 910 -6.48 6.36 -12.19
CA LEU A 910 -7.02 6.48 -10.82
C LEU A 910 -8.15 7.52 -10.74
N LYS A 911 -8.00 8.66 -11.40
CA LYS A 911 -9.03 9.71 -11.46
C LYS A 911 -10.30 9.18 -12.10
N ASP A 912 -10.17 8.52 -13.25
CA ASP A 912 -11.29 8.05 -14.03
C ASP A 912 -11.99 6.87 -13.36
N SER A 913 -11.25 5.98 -12.69
CA SER A 913 -11.84 4.88 -11.93
C SER A 913 -12.53 5.31 -10.64
N LEU A 914 -12.00 6.29 -9.90
CA LEU A 914 -12.54 6.67 -8.58
C LEU A 914 -13.57 7.79 -8.68
N LEU A 915 -13.22 8.94 -9.29
CA LEU A 915 -14.10 10.12 -9.29
C LEU A 915 -15.36 9.90 -10.12
N HIS A 916 -15.25 9.25 -11.28
CA HIS A 916 -16.38 9.00 -12.15
C HIS A 916 -17.27 7.85 -11.67
N ASN A 917 -16.87 7.16 -10.61
CA ASN A 917 -17.62 6.06 -10.00
C ASN A 917 -17.94 6.38 -8.53
N GLY A 918 -18.36 7.61 -8.22
CA GLY A 918 -19.02 7.94 -6.96
C GLY A 918 -18.13 8.39 -5.80
N VAL A 919 -16.81 8.45 -5.98
CA VAL A 919 -15.91 9.15 -5.05
C VAL A 919 -15.90 10.64 -5.40
N GLN A 920 -15.94 11.53 -4.41
CA GLN A 920 -16.03 12.98 -4.62
C GLN A 920 -14.65 13.64 -4.69
N GLU A 921 -13.67 13.12 -3.95
CA GLU A 921 -12.33 13.71 -3.86
C GLU A 921 -11.23 12.64 -3.89
N LEU A 922 -10.12 12.98 -4.56
CA LEU A 922 -8.95 12.11 -4.71
C LEU A 922 -7.67 12.90 -4.43
N ASP A 923 -6.87 12.42 -3.47
CA ASP A 923 -5.49 12.89 -3.27
C ASP A 923 -4.50 11.78 -3.64
N LEU A 924 -3.52 12.12 -4.49
CA LEU A 924 -2.43 11.22 -4.89
C LEU A 924 -1.13 11.74 -4.29
N ILE A 925 -0.62 11.05 -3.26
CA ILE A 925 0.48 11.51 -2.43
C ILE A 925 1.66 10.54 -2.51
N GLU A 926 2.80 11.07 -2.96
CA GLU A 926 4.08 10.37 -2.94
C GLU A 926 4.81 10.66 -1.62
N ILE A 927 5.33 9.61 -0.97
CA ILE A 927 6.03 9.67 0.32
C ILE A 927 7.39 9.01 0.19
N ASN A 928 8.46 9.78 0.39
CA ASN A 928 9.84 9.31 0.26
C ASN A 928 10.73 9.75 1.42
N PHE A 929 11.73 8.92 1.76
CA PHE A 929 12.82 9.35 2.62
C PHE A 929 13.70 10.38 1.91
N VAL A 930 14.25 11.30 2.68
CA VAL A 930 15.19 12.30 2.18
C VAL A 930 16.52 12.06 2.88
N ASP A 931 17.57 11.77 2.12
CA ASP A 931 18.87 11.43 2.68
C ASP A 931 19.81 12.63 2.83
N ASP A 932 19.57 13.68 2.06
CA ASP A 932 20.51 14.79 1.84
C ASP A 932 20.09 16.10 2.50
N ILE A 933 18.87 16.17 3.04
CA ILE A 933 18.36 17.36 3.73
C ILE A 933 18.16 17.04 5.20
N ARG A 934 18.78 17.87 6.03
CA ARG A 934 18.72 17.79 7.49
C ARG A 934 18.46 19.16 8.08
N PHE A 935 17.69 19.16 9.15
CA PHE A 935 17.55 20.32 10.01
C PHE A 935 17.81 19.94 11.46
N VAL A 936 18.48 20.85 12.18
CA VAL A 936 18.68 20.75 13.62
C VAL A 936 17.73 21.71 14.33
N ALA A 937 17.19 21.27 15.46
CA ALA A 937 16.44 22.14 16.35
C ALA A 937 17.37 23.20 16.94
N THR A 938 16.82 24.39 17.23
CA THR A 938 17.59 25.47 17.86
C THR A 938 16.97 25.91 19.17
N LYS A 939 17.82 26.43 20.05
CA LYS A 939 17.47 27.17 21.26
C LYS A 939 18.05 28.57 21.16
N MET A 940 17.46 29.51 21.89
CA MET A 940 17.96 30.88 21.93
C MET A 940 19.04 31.04 22.98
N LYS A 941 20.13 31.72 22.60
CA LYS A 941 21.15 32.22 23.50
C LYS A 941 21.48 33.65 23.09
N ASP A 942 21.28 34.61 23.98
CA ASP A 942 21.52 36.04 23.72
C ASP A 942 20.81 36.55 22.44
N GLY A 943 19.56 36.10 22.21
CA GLY A 943 18.79 36.45 21.01
C GLY A 943 19.25 35.80 19.70
N MET A 944 20.25 34.91 19.74
CA MET A 944 20.77 34.16 18.59
C MET A 944 20.39 32.68 18.67
N PRO A 945 20.01 32.04 17.54
CA PRO A 945 19.75 30.61 17.51
C PRO A 945 21.05 29.81 17.55
N VAL A 946 21.16 28.92 18.51
CA VAL A 946 22.22 27.91 18.61
C VAL A 946 21.60 26.52 18.57
N ALA A 947 22.35 25.51 18.13
CA ALA A 947 21.86 24.13 18.09
C ALA A 947 21.33 23.69 19.47
N ASP A 948 20.16 23.07 19.49
CA ASP A 948 19.63 22.37 20.66
C ASP A 948 20.26 20.98 20.73
N ASN A 949 20.41 20.44 21.94
CA ASN A 949 20.94 19.11 22.19
C ASN A 949 19.96 18.01 21.71
N PHE A 950 18.69 18.34 21.54
CA PHE A 950 17.63 17.41 21.15
C PHE A 950 17.22 17.56 19.69
N ALA A 951 16.78 16.46 19.08
CA ALA A 951 16.30 16.40 17.70
C ALA A 951 15.12 17.36 17.41
N VAL A 952 14.83 17.58 16.13
CA VAL A 952 13.62 18.28 15.69
C VAL A 952 12.37 17.58 16.26
N PRO A 953 11.36 18.31 16.74
CA PRO A 953 10.11 17.71 17.19
C PRO A 953 9.39 16.95 16.08
N ARG A 954 8.88 15.76 16.43
CA ARG A 954 7.95 15.04 15.56
C ARG A 954 6.71 15.90 15.32
N GLY A 955 6.15 15.80 14.11
CA GLY A 955 5.05 16.63 13.65
C GLY A 955 5.48 17.99 13.08
N THR A 956 6.78 18.33 13.11
CA THR A 956 7.29 19.48 12.36
C THR A 956 7.11 19.23 10.87
N CYS A 957 6.48 20.17 10.18
CA CYS A 957 6.27 20.12 8.74
C CYS A 957 6.71 21.44 8.11
N MET A 958 7.50 21.39 7.05
CA MET A 958 8.05 22.56 6.37
C MET A 958 7.65 22.51 4.90
N GLN A 959 6.99 23.55 4.42
CA GLN A 959 6.73 23.68 2.99
C GLN A 959 8.06 23.91 2.26
N PHE A 960 8.34 23.07 1.27
CA PHE A 960 9.54 23.18 0.47
C PHE A 960 9.24 23.94 -0.83
N ASP A 961 8.24 23.51 -1.59
CA ASP A 961 7.72 24.20 -2.77
C ASP A 961 6.18 24.23 -2.77
N ASP A 962 5.56 24.58 -3.91
CA ASP A 962 4.10 24.68 -4.03
C ASP A 962 3.40 23.32 -3.88
N TYR A 963 4.07 22.20 -4.15
CA TYR A 963 3.49 20.85 -4.16
C TYR A 963 4.27 19.82 -3.34
N SER A 964 5.36 20.23 -2.70
CA SER A 964 6.16 19.38 -1.83
C SER A 964 6.46 20.00 -0.46
N ALA A 965 6.49 19.14 0.56
CA ALA A 965 6.79 19.51 1.93
C ALA A 965 7.65 18.44 2.61
N TYR A 966 8.42 18.84 3.62
CA TYR A 966 9.18 17.95 4.48
C TYR A 966 8.45 17.76 5.81
N LEU A 967 8.15 16.52 6.17
CA LEU A 967 7.46 16.15 7.39
C LEU A 967 8.36 15.28 8.27
N TRP A 968 8.65 15.74 9.49
CA TRP A 968 9.36 14.94 10.49
C TRP A 968 8.38 14.01 11.20
N THR A 969 8.26 12.79 10.68
CA THR A 969 7.58 11.68 11.38
C THR A 969 8.50 11.03 12.41
N HIS A 970 9.81 11.29 12.40
CA HIS A 970 10.74 10.84 13.42
C HIS A 970 11.36 12.06 14.11
N GLY A 971 11.32 12.10 15.44
CA GLY A 971 11.75 13.26 16.20
C GLY A 971 11.40 13.19 17.68
N ILE A 972 11.57 14.31 18.39
CA ILE A 972 11.22 14.35 19.82
C ILE A 972 9.70 14.40 20.04
N VAL A 973 9.25 13.70 21.07
CA VAL A 973 7.90 13.73 21.63
C VAL A 973 7.97 13.96 23.15
N ALA A 974 6.81 14.12 23.80
CA ALA A 974 6.74 14.17 25.27
C ALA A 974 7.08 12.81 25.90
N SER A 975 7.85 12.83 27.00
CA SER A 975 8.16 11.64 27.80
C SER A 975 6.92 11.13 28.53
N VAL A 976 6.84 9.81 28.71
CA VAL A 976 5.77 9.15 29.47
C VAL A 976 5.80 9.52 30.95
N ARG A 977 6.99 9.85 31.50
CA ARG A 977 7.19 10.18 32.92
C ARG A 977 6.70 11.57 33.27
N ASN A 978 6.98 12.53 32.39
CA ASN A 978 6.64 13.92 32.58
C ASN A 978 6.47 14.57 31.20
N PRO A 979 5.32 15.20 30.91
CA PRO A 979 5.09 15.89 29.64
C PRO A 979 6.12 16.97 29.29
N ASN A 980 6.82 17.52 30.29
CA ASN A 980 7.88 18.52 30.09
C ASN A 980 9.24 17.91 29.70
N TYR A 981 9.40 16.59 29.81
CA TYR A 981 10.61 15.88 29.39
C TYR A 981 10.46 15.40 27.94
N LYS A 982 11.60 15.13 27.30
CA LYS A 982 11.67 14.80 25.86
C LYS A 982 12.05 13.33 25.69
N PHE A 983 11.30 12.61 24.87
CA PHE A 983 11.66 11.28 24.41
C PHE A 983 11.99 11.31 22.91
N TYR A 984 13.04 10.59 22.50
CA TYR A 984 13.43 10.41 21.11
C TYR A 984 13.63 8.92 20.84
N LEU A 985 12.73 8.32 20.05
CA LEU A 985 12.77 6.90 19.74
C LEU A 985 14.12 6.55 19.07
N GLY A 986 14.83 5.57 19.62
CA GLY A 986 16.14 5.13 19.14
C GLY A 986 17.34 6.00 19.56
N GLY A 987 17.15 7.31 19.81
CA GLY A 987 18.16 8.17 20.44
C GLY A 987 19.47 8.39 19.66
N LYS A 988 19.51 7.98 18.38
CA LYS A 988 20.70 7.91 17.53
C LYS A 988 20.57 8.83 16.32
N TYR A 989 21.68 9.46 15.95
CA TYR A 989 21.78 10.43 14.84
C TYR A 989 20.72 11.55 14.91
N ILE A 990 20.68 12.43 13.91
CA ILE A 990 19.58 13.39 13.75
C ILE A 990 18.51 12.83 12.79
N PRO A 991 17.22 13.15 12.97
CA PRO A 991 16.18 12.62 12.10
C PRO A 991 16.15 13.31 10.73
N GLY A 992 16.08 12.50 9.68
CA GLY A 992 15.71 12.95 8.34
C GLY A 992 14.19 13.13 8.21
N PRO A 993 13.72 14.12 7.44
CA PRO A 993 12.30 14.23 7.13
C PRO A 993 11.86 13.24 6.06
N LEU A 994 10.55 13.02 5.97
CA LEU A 994 9.91 12.49 4.76
C LEU A 994 9.61 13.64 3.79
N LYS A 995 9.84 13.44 2.49
CA LYS A 995 9.31 14.29 1.43
C LYS A 995 7.92 13.82 1.06
N ILE A 996 6.96 14.74 1.19
CA ILE A 996 5.57 14.56 0.79
C ILE A 996 5.36 15.35 -0.49
N THR A 997 5.03 14.69 -1.60
CA THR A 997 4.76 15.33 -2.89
C THR A 997 3.32 15.07 -3.31
N LYS A 998 2.55 16.14 -3.54
CA LYS A 998 1.20 16.04 -4.11
C LYS A 998 1.27 15.95 -5.62
N HIS A 999 0.61 14.96 -6.19
CA HIS A 999 0.45 14.81 -7.64
C HIS A 999 -0.94 15.21 -8.11
N HIS A 1000 -1.98 14.97 -7.30
CA HIS A 1000 -3.37 15.35 -7.53
C HIS A 1000 -4.07 15.64 -6.20
N GLY A 1001 -5.06 16.52 -6.19
CA GLY A 1001 -6.00 16.74 -5.10
C GLY A 1001 -6.09 18.16 -4.54
N LYS A 1002 -7.12 18.39 -3.73
CA LYS A 1002 -7.44 19.68 -3.09
C LYS A 1002 -6.89 19.80 -1.66
N SER A 1003 -6.51 18.70 -1.02
CA SER A 1003 -6.18 18.70 0.40
C SER A 1003 -4.90 19.49 0.69
N ASN A 1004 -4.95 20.39 1.67
CA ASN A 1004 -3.78 21.15 2.06
C ASN A 1004 -2.80 20.27 2.89
N ILE A 1005 -1.54 20.69 3.00
CA ILE A 1005 -0.50 19.92 3.70
C ILE A 1005 -0.86 19.64 5.17
N GLY A 1006 -1.64 20.50 5.82
CA GLY A 1006 -2.09 20.27 7.20
C GLY A 1006 -2.95 19.01 7.35
N VAL A 1007 -3.87 18.75 6.41
CA VAL A 1007 -4.70 17.53 6.43
C VAL A 1007 -3.81 16.31 6.19
N ILE A 1008 -3.05 16.34 5.10
CA ILE A 1008 -2.17 15.23 4.69
C ILE A 1008 -1.12 14.90 5.77
N ALA A 1009 -0.53 15.90 6.42
CA ALA A 1009 0.47 15.69 7.46
C ALA A 1009 -0.13 15.04 8.71
N ASN A 1010 -1.31 15.47 9.17
CA ASN A 1010 -1.98 14.85 10.31
C ASN A 1010 -2.40 13.40 10.00
N GLU A 1011 -2.86 13.13 8.77
CA GLU A 1011 -3.17 11.78 8.28
C GLU A 1011 -1.95 10.87 8.31
N ILE A 1012 -0.83 11.33 7.75
CA ILE A 1012 0.44 10.57 7.75
C ILE A 1012 0.93 10.35 9.19
N LEU A 1013 0.92 11.37 10.05
CA LEU A 1013 1.32 11.25 11.46
C LEU A 1013 0.43 10.24 12.20
N GLY A 1014 -0.89 10.28 12.01
CA GLY A 1014 -1.80 9.30 12.59
C GLY A 1014 -1.50 7.88 12.12
N LEU A 1015 -1.41 7.67 10.81
CA LEU A 1015 -1.14 6.36 10.21
C LEU A 1015 0.23 5.78 10.59
N THR A 1016 1.22 6.61 10.96
CA THR A 1016 2.49 6.08 11.53
C THR A 1016 2.33 5.45 12.92
N LYS A 1017 1.22 5.66 13.62
CA LYS A 1017 0.91 5.00 14.91
C LYS A 1017 0.10 3.72 14.78
N MET A 1018 -0.25 3.34 13.56
CA MET A 1018 -1.14 2.21 13.28
C MET A 1018 -0.39 0.96 12.82
N ASN A 1019 0.92 0.90 13.08
CA ASN A 1019 1.70 -0.32 12.88
C ASN A 1019 1.59 -1.21 14.13
N TRP A 1020 0.62 -2.11 14.17
CA TRP A 1020 0.41 -3.04 15.29
C TRP A 1020 1.46 -4.17 15.41
N ASN A 1021 2.50 -4.18 14.57
CA ASN A 1021 3.59 -5.17 14.64
C ASN A 1021 4.67 -4.76 15.64
N SER A 1022 4.65 -3.51 16.07
CA SER A 1022 5.60 -2.97 17.04
C SER A 1022 4.82 -2.12 18.03
N PHE A 1023 5.18 -2.20 19.31
CA PHE A 1023 4.64 -1.25 20.28
C PHE A 1023 5.34 0.11 20.21
N ASP A 1024 6.42 0.25 19.43
CA ASP A 1024 7.14 1.51 19.21
C ASP A 1024 6.13 2.64 19.00
N LEU A 1025 6.41 3.81 19.59
CA LEU A 1025 5.43 4.90 19.62
C LEU A 1025 4.89 5.28 18.22
N TYR A 1026 5.72 5.11 17.19
CA TYR A 1026 5.39 5.32 15.80
C TYR A 1026 6.39 4.62 14.88
N SER A 1027 5.97 4.27 13.66
CA SER A 1027 6.86 3.93 12.55
C SER A 1027 7.31 5.18 11.79
N GLN A 1028 8.42 5.11 11.04
CA GLN A 1028 8.86 6.26 10.25
C GLN A 1028 7.95 6.52 9.04
N LEU A 1029 7.50 5.46 8.36
CA LEU A 1029 6.52 5.52 7.28
C LEU A 1029 5.10 5.23 7.80
N PRO A 1030 4.04 5.81 7.19
CA PRO A 1030 2.66 5.48 7.56
C PRO A 1030 2.34 4.02 7.25
N ALA A 1031 1.41 3.42 8.01
CA ALA A 1031 1.02 2.02 7.88
C ALA A 1031 0.63 1.65 6.44
N THR A 1032 -0.07 2.53 5.72
CA THR A 1032 -0.41 2.38 4.30
C THR A 1032 0.79 2.06 3.39
N VAL A 1033 1.97 2.60 3.66
CA VAL A 1033 3.16 2.33 2.85
C VAL A 1033 3.94 1.14 3.40
N ASN A 1034 4.05 1.04 4.73
CA ASN A 1034 4.83 -0.03 5.35
C ASN A 1034 4.20 -1.41 5.10
N SER A 1035 2.91 -1.56 5.43
CA SER A 1035 2.21 -2.84 5.29
C SER A 1035 2.11 -3.30 3.85
N SER A 1036 1.84 -2.38 2.90
CA SER A 1036 1.60 -2.77 1.51
C SER A 1036 2.85 -3.38 0.88
N ASN A 1037 4.04 -2.94 1.29
CA ASN A 1037 5.30 -3.53 0.81
C ASN A 1037 5.58 -4.89 1.45
N GLU A 1038 5.39 -5.05 2.76
CA GLU A 1038 5.57 -6.34 3.46
C GLU A 1038 4.57 -7.39 2.93
N ILE A 1039 3.30 -7.01 2.76
CA ILE A 1039 2.27 -7.89 2.22
C ILE A 1039 2.54 -8.23 0.76
N ALA A 1040 3.04 -7.29 -0.07
CA ALA A 1040 3.41 -7.59 -1.45
C ALA A 1040 4.54 -8.64 -1.52
N ARG A 1041 5.51 -8.60 -0.60
CA ARG A 1041 6.60 -9.57 -0.51
C ARG A 1041 6.06 -10.99 -0.28
N ILE A 1042 5.21 -11.17 0.74
CA ILE A 1042 4.62 -12.45 1.11
C ILE A 1042 3.58 -12.89 0.06
N GLY A 1043 2.73 -11.97 -0.41
CA GLY A 1043 1.66 -12.19 -1.37
C GLY A 1043 2.13 -12.72 -2.72
N ARG A 1044 3.41 -12.57 -3.06
CA ARG A 1044 4.04 -13.25 -4.20
C ARG A 1044 3.85 -14.77 -4.18
N LEU A 1045 3.82 -15.37 -2.98
CA LEU A 1045 3.64 -16.82 -2.81
C LEU A 1045 2.17 -17.26 -2.97
N LEU A 1046 1.23 -16.31 -2.89
CA LEU A 1046 -0.21 -16.53 -2.99
C LEU A 1046 -0.76 -16.28 -4.40
N SER A 1047 0.12 -16.10 -5.40
CA SER A 1047 -0.27 -15.66 -6.74
C SER A 1047 -1.19 -16.62 -7.50
N LYS A 1048 -1.33 -17.87 -7.04
CA LYS A 1048 -2.24 -18.87 -7.64
C LYS A 1048 -3.70 -18.67 -7.24
N ARG A 1049 -3.98 -17.80 -6.26
CA ARG A 1049 -5.31 -17.51 -5.74
C ARG A 1049 -5.64 -16.02 -5.93
N GLU A 1050 -5.69 -15.60 -7.19
CA GLU A 1050 -6.04 -14.23 -7.54
C GLU A 1050 -7.47 -13.88 -7.08
N GLY A 1051 -7.70 -12.61 -6.72
CA GLY A 1051 -9.02 -12.12 -6.31
C GLY A 1051 -9.44 -12.37 -4.87
N ILE A 1052 -8.72 -13.23 -4.12
CA ILE A 1052 -9.02 -13.50 -2.70
C ILE A 1052 -8.58 -12.32 -1.82
N THR A 1053 -9.45 -11.96 -0.87
CA THR A 1053 -9.16 -10.97 0.16
C THR A 1053 -8.80 -11.65 1.46
N TYR A 1054 -7.75 -11.19 2.12
CA TYR A 1054 -7.34 -11.70 3.44
C TYR A 1054 -7.29 -10.56 4.46
N ASP A 1055 -7.48 -10.87 5.74
CA ASP A 1055 -7.15 -9.94 6.83
C ASP A 1055 -5.62 -9.82 6.90
N TYR A 1056 -5.12 -8.59 6.92
CA TYR A 1056 -3.69 -8.33 6.94
C TYR A 1056 -3.01 -8.84 8.22
N ARG A 1057 -3.77 -9.06 9.30
CA ARG A 1057 -3.27 -9.56 10.59
C ARG A 1057 -2.66 -10.97 10.51
N TYR A 1058 -2.98 -11.73 9.48
CA TYR A 1058 -2.32 -13.02 9.22
C TYR A 1058 -0.88 -12.87 8.68
N PHE A 1059 -0.56 -11.73 8.06
CA PHE A 1059 0.74 -11.47 7.43
C PHE A 1059 1.76 -10.83 8.35
N ILE A 1060 1.29 -10.16 9.40
CA ILE A 1060 2.11 -9.32 10.27
C ILE A 1060 2.72 -10.03 11.48
#